data_AF-A0A941V8E3-F1
#
_entry.id   AF-A0A941V8E3-F1
#
_cell.length_a   1.000
_cell.length_b   1.000
_cell.length_c   1.000
_cell.angle_alpha   90.00
_cell.angle_beta   90.00
_cell.angle_gamma   90.00
#
_symmetry.space_group_name_H-M   'P 1'
#
loop_
_entity.id
_entity.type
_entity.pdbx_description
1 polymer ?
#
loop_
_entity_poly.entity_id
_entity_poly.type
_entity_poly.pdbx_seq_one_letter_code
_entity_poly.pdbx_strand_id
1 'polypeptide(L)'
;MSQVPEQKNSKKRISRIRRADPFFEREALKYESPLPSREYIQSILEKAGCPLRGEDLASELDIRAEEWEHFERRLGAMERAGQLMRNRRGAYILPDKADLIGGRVEGHPDGFGFLVPDDGSEDLFLGPRAMREVLHGDRALVRTVGVDQRGRREAKIIEVLERGNTRVVGRVTIEAGVAMVLPENRRISQGILLAPGGKLKPKAGQVVTVELLQQPTQHSQPIGQIVETLGNYADDGMEIEIALRKHDLPFEFSDKVKAEARKLPDVVLKKDWTPGREDIRQLPLVTIDGETAKDFDDAVFCEKQGKGYRLLVAIADVSHYVTPGSALDAEGLTRGNSVYFPRRVIPMLPEKLSNGLCSLNPQVERLCMVCDMSINVSGEIKAYRFYPGVMFSHARLTYNKVAAMLYGNEEGVRDEALRAEHAALLPHLEALDVLFRILLKARAKRGAIEFETVETRMVFGADGKIERIVPEHRNDAHRLIEECMLAANVCASEFLRKNKQPSLYRVHEAPSVEKLGKLREFLAEFGLGLGGGDSPRAADFAKVVEKIKDRPDTQLIQTVMLRTMQQAMYSPENVGHFGLAYEAYTHFTSPIRRYPDLLVHRAIKAVLTKTRYEPSVGPVELLKDTRRRKGGKKPDEAFARAAREASAKHAASAIKNGIWEDIGVHCSQTERRADEASRDVETWLKCFYMQDRVGEQYTGIVTSVTSFGIFVTLDELFVEGLVHISDLGADYFHYDEARHALVGERSGQQFRLSDRVSVELVRVDLESRKIDFRLLAGVARVTERAGKTERERVQKPKRESPRENKRPAASFGEDEPVSWRDLAGVPAVGAPRETVKAALLGGTGARSKRVPTRDEEAAAPSRPAGKARVVAAKEKSDTGAARGTISVAKKKGSPRG
;
A
#
# COMPACT_ATOMS: atom_id res chain seq x y z
N MET A 1 -72.00 -52.83 -7.96
CA MET A 1 -71.53 -51.88 -9.01
C MET A 1 -70.26 -51.19 -8.51
N SER A 2 -69.66 -50.33 -9.36
CA SER A 2 -68.44 -49.54 -9.10
C SER A 2 -67.12 -50.31 -9.21
N GLN A 3 -66.54 -50.29 -10.42
CA GLN A 3 -65.09 -50.35 -10.62
C GLN A 3 -64.59 -48.94 -10.91
N VAL A 4 -63.52 -48.53 -10.24
CA VAL A 4 -62.68 -47.38 -10.63
C VAL A 4 -61.23 -47.88 -10.55
N PRO A 5 -60.48 -47.96 -11.66
CA PRO A 5 -59.14 -48.54 -11.66
C PRO A 5 -58.09 -47.53 -11.15
N GLU A 6 -57.19 -48.00 -10.28
CA GLU A 6 -56.07 -47.20 -9.79
C GLU A 6 -55.07 -46.87 -10.90
N GLN A 7 -54.72 -45.58 -11.04
CA GLN A 7 -53.59 -45.18 -11.87
C GLN A 7 -52.27 -45.45 -11.14
N LYS A 8 -51.48 -46.41 -11.65
CA LYS A 8 -50.18 -46.81 -11.08
C LYS A 8 -49.14 -45.70 -11.23
N ASN A 9 -48.83 -45.02 -10.11
CA ASN A 9 -47.77 -44.01 -10.03
C ASN A 9 -46.37 -44.67 -10.08
N SER A 10 -45.78 -44.77 -11.27
CA SER A 10 -44.50 -45.47 -11.50
C SER A 10 -43.28 -44.58 -11.24
N LYS A 11 -42.85 -44.51 -9.98
CA LYS A 11 -41.53 -43.94 -9.62
C LYS A 11 -40.40 -44.71 -10.34
N LYS A 12 -39.93 -44.17 -11.48
CA LYS A 12 -38.87 -44.74 -12.34
C LYS A 12 -37.61 -45.05 -11.49
N ARG A 13 -37.33 -46.32 -11.21
CA ARG A 13 -36.16 -46.75 -10.41
C ARG A 13 -34.87 -46.11 -10.95
N ILE A 14 -34.08 -45.49 -10.07
CA ILE A 14 -32.72 -45.03 -10.37
C ILE A 14 -31.76 -46.22 -10.34
N SER A 15 -30.79 -46.27 -11.24
CA SER A 15 -29.89 -47.42 -11.46
C SER A 15 -28.90 -47.67 -10.32
N ARG A 16 -28.16 -48.79 -10.42
CA ARG A 16 -27.09 -49.14 -9.47
C ARG A 16 -25.89 -48.21 -9.60
N ILE A 17 -25.57 -47.74 -10.81
CA ILE A 17 -24.49 -46.78 -11.10
C ILE A 17 -24.76 -45.47 -10.36
N ARG A 18 -25.92 -44.85 -10.59
CA ARG A 18 -26.26 -43.56 -9.94
C ARG A 18 -26.43 -43.63 -8.43
N ARG A 19 -26.68 -44.81 -7.86
CA ARG A 19 -26.65 -45.04 -6.41
C ARG A 19 -25.25 -45.29 -5.83
N ALA A 20 -24.24 -45.47 -6.68
CA ALA A 20 -22.83 -45.55 -6.27
C ALA A 20 -22.14 -44.17 -6.24
N ASP A 21 -22.86 -43.09 -6.55
CA ASP A 21 -22.47 -41.72 -6.23
C ASP A 21 -22.36 -41.58 -4.69
N PRO A 22 -21.17 -41.32 -4.12
CA PRO A 22 -20.98 -41.18 -2.66
C PRO A 22 -21.81 -40.06 -2.03
N PHE A 23 -22.42 -39.22 -2.86
CA PHE A 23 -23.19 -38.06 -2.51
C PHE A 23 -24.63 -38.08 -3.03
N PHE A 24 -25.13 -39.25 -3.45
CA PHE A 24 -26.47 -39.43 -4.00
C PHE A 24 -27.58 -38.81 -3.13
N GLU A 25 -27.62 -39.14 -1.84
CA GLU A 25 -28.64 -38.64 -0.88
C GLU A 25 -28.62 -37.10 -0.77
N ARG A 26 -27.42 -36.53 -0.83
CA ARG A 26 -27.13 -35.08 -0.72
C ARG A 26 -27.50 -34.29 -1.98
N GLU A 27 -27.80 -34.97 -3.09
CA GLU A 27 -28.45 -34.41 -4.29
C GLU A 27 -29.95 -34.75 -4.32
N ALA A 28 -30.36 -35.94 -3.88
CA ALA A 28 -31.76 -36.37 -3.80
C ALA A 28 -32.60 -35.49 -2.86
N LEU A 29 -32.00 -34.95 -1.79
CA LEU A 29 -32.62 -33.95 -0.91
C LEU A 29 -32.84 -32.57 -1.57
N LYS A 30 -32.42 -32.36 -2.83
CA LYS A 30 -32.47 -31.06 -3.52
C LYS A 30 -33.20 -31.07 -4.86
N TYR A 31 -33.31 -32.23 -5.51
CA TYR A 31 -33.92 -32.38 -6.83
C TYR A 31 -34.70 -33.69 -6.93
N GLU A 32 -35.90 -33.63 -7.49
CA GLU A 32 -36.80 -34.78 -7.65
C GLU A 32 -36.23 -35.86 -8.61
N SER A 33 -35.36 -35.44 -9.54
CA SER A 33 -34.47 -36.32 -10.32
C SER A 33 -33.01 -35.89 -10.08
N PRO A 34 -32.28 -36.53 -9.14
CA PRO A 34 -30.94 -36.11 -8.76
C PRO A 34 -29.90 -36.56 -9.80
N LEU A 35 -29.32 -35.59 -10.51
CA LEU A 35 -28.16 -35.79 -11.37
C LEU A 35 -26.91 -36.16 -10.55
N PRO A 36 -25.98 -36.95 -11.13
CA PRO A 36 -24.67 -37.24 -10.55
C PRO A 36 -23.97 -36.01 -9.97
N SER A 37 -23.42 -36.16 -8.77
CA SER A 37 -22.66 -35.12 -8.08
C SER A 37 -21.41 -34.72 -8.87
N ARG A 38 -20.91 -33.49 -8.63
CA ARG A 38 -19.71 -32.98 -9.32
C ARG A 38 -18.51 -33.88 -9.03
N GLU A 39 -18.39 -34.29 -7.77
CA GLU A 39 -17.34 -35.18 -7.29
C GLU A 39 -17.44 -36.57 -7.94
N TYR A 40 -18.65 -37.13 -8.09
CA TYR A 40 -18.79 -38.43 -8.75
C TYR A 40 -18.42 -38.36 -10.25
N ILE A 41 -18.82 -37.30 -10.96
CA ILE A 41 -18.40 -37.02 -12.35
C ILE A 41 -16.86 -36.95 -12.45
N GLN A 42 -16.20 -36.23 -11.53
CA GLN A 42 -14.74 -36.14 -11.50
C GLN A 42 -14.10 -37.52 -11.23
N SER A 43 -14.64 -38.31 -10.30
CA SER A 43 -14.13 -39.66 -9.99
C SER A 43 -14.25 -40.66 -11.15
N ILE A 44 -15.25 -40.50 -12.04
CA ILE A 44 -15.39 -41.33 -13.23
C ILE A 44 -14.34 -40.96 -14.28
N LEU A 45 -14.10 -39.67 -14.53
CA LEU A 45 -12.99 -39.22 -15.39
C LEU A 45 -11.61 -39.59 -14.82
N GLU A 46 -11.46 -39.57 -13.50
CA GLU A 46 -10.21 -39.98 -12.86
C GLU A 46 -9.91 -41.46 -13.12
N LYS A 47 -10.92 -42.34 -12.93
CA LYS A 47 -10.85 -43.79 -13.16
C LYS A 47 -10.70 -44.16 -14.63
N ALA A 48 -11.40 -43.47 -15.53
CA ALA A 48 -11.29 -43.68 -16.97
C ALA A 48 -9.86 -43.39 -17.49
N GLY A 49 -9.13 -42.48 -16.81
CA GLY A 49 -7.72 -42.19 -17.11
C GLY A 49 -7.47 -41.47 -18.43
N CYS A 50 -8.50 -41.26 -19.25
CA CYS A 50 -8.44 -40.68 -20.58
C CYS A 50 -9.58 -39.65 -20.80
N PRO A 51 -9.51 -38.82 -21.87
CA PRO A 51 -10.56 -37.85 -22.16
C PRO A 51 -11.85 -38.53 -22.63
N LEU A 52 -12.98 -38.26 -21.97
CA LEU A 52 -14.31 -38.75 -22.35
C LEU A 52 -15.16 -37.62 -22.94
N ARG A 53 -15.96 -37.90 -23.98
CA ARG A 53 -16.96 -36.94 -24.48
C ARG A 53 -18.16 -36.87 -23.53
N GLY A 54 -19.07 -35.92 -23.78
CA GLY A 54 -20.28 -35.78 -22.96
C GLY A 54 -21.19 -37.00 -23.05
N GLU A 55 -21.29 -37.58 -24.24
CA GLU A 55 -22.08 -38.78 -24.57
C GLU A 55 -21.49 -40.02 -23.89
N ASP A 56 -20.16 -40.16 -23.89
CA ASP A 56 -19.44 -41.23 -23.19
C ASP A 56 -19.69 -41.13 -21.67
N LEU A 57 -19.50 -39.92 -21.12
CA LEU A 57 -19.76 -39.60 -19.70
C LEU A 57 -21.21 -39.85 -19.28
N ALA A 58 -22.17 -39.48 -20.13
CA ALA A 58 -23.59 -39.70 -19.89
C ALA A 58 -23.94 -41.20 -19.88
N SER A 59 -23.29 -41.97 -20.76
CA SER A 59 -23.46 -43.42 -20.84
C SER A 59 -22.88 -44.11 -19.59
N GLU A 60 -21.66 -43.75 -19.20
CA GLU A 60 -20.95 -44.30 -18.02
C GLU A 60 -21.66 -43.95 -16.69
N LEU A 61 -22.46 -42.88 -16.67
CA LEU A 61 -23.22 -42.40 -15.50
C LEU A 61 -24.72 -42.74 -15.52
N ASP A 62 -25.24 -43.48 -16.52
CA ASP A 62 -26.68 -43.76 -16.70
C ASP A 62 -27.56 -42.48 -16.67
N ILE A 63 -27.15 -41.48 -17.46
CA ILE A 63 -27.95 -40.28 -17.75
C ILE A 63 -28.97 -40.61 -18.84
N ARG A 64 -30.25 -40.35 -18.57
CA ARG A 64 -31.31 -40.58 -19.54
C ARG A 64 -31.37 -39.45 -20.56
N ALA A 65 -31.93 -39.72 -21.75
CA ALA A 65 -32.21 -38.68 -22.74
C ALA A 65 -33.08 -37.53 -22.17
N GLU A 66 -34.01 -37.85 -21.26
CA GLU A 66 -34.83 -36.90 -20.49
C GLU A 66 -33.99 -35.95 -19.60
N GLU A 67 -32.77 -36.34 -19.23
CA GLU A 67 -31.91 -35.65 -18.25
C GLU A 67 -30.68 -34.97 -18.90
N TRP A 68 -30.40 -35.25 -20.18
CA TRP A 68 -29.19 -34.81 -20.89
C TRP A 68 -28.95 -33.30 -20.78
N GLU A 69 -29.95 -32.48 -21.10
CA GLU A 69 -29.80 -31.02 -21.14
C GLU A 69 -29.40 -30.46 -19.75
N HIS A 70 -29.91 -31.05 -18.68
CA HIS A 70 -29.60 -30.64 -17.32
C HIS A 70 -28.22 -31.15 -16.87
N PHE A 71 -27.78 -32.31 -17.39
CA PHE A 71 -26.42 -32.84 -17.21
C PHE A 71 -25.38 -32.00 -17.97
N GLU A 72 -25.64 -31.61 -19.21
CA GLU A 72 -24.76 -30.72 -19.99
C GLU A 72 -24.63 -29.34 -19.32
N ARG A 73 -25.74 -28.76 -18.84
CA ARG A 73 -25.72 -27.53 -18.02
C ARG A 73 -24.90 -27.68 -16.72
N ARG A 74 -24.82 -28.90 -16.15
CA ARG A 74 -23.98 -29.20 -14.97
C ARG A 74 -22.48 -29.28 -15.35
N LEU A 75 -22.14 -29.92 -16.46
CA LEU A 75 -20.76 -29.98 -16.99
C LEU A 75 -20.25 -28.58 -17.35
N GLY A 76 -21.02 -27.78 -18.09
CA GLY A 76 -20.69 -26.38 -18.39
C GLY A 76 -20.70 -25.45 -17.17
N ALA A 77 -21.13 -25.91 -16.00
CA ALA A 77 -20.98 -25.22 -14.71
C ALA A 77 -19.82 -25.76 -13.86
N MET A 78 -19.17 -26.85 -14.29
CA MET A 78 -17.91 -27.37 -13.76
C MET A 78 -16.72 -26.80 -14.55
N GLU A 79 -16.84 -26.66 -15.89
CA GLU A 79 -15.83 -25.99 -16.72
C GLU A 79 -15.57 -24.55 -16.28
N ARG A 80 -16.63 -23.73 -16.16
CA ARG A 80 -16.55 -22.35 -15.62
C ARG A 80 -16.08 -22.27 -14.15
N ALA A 81 -16.00 -23.39 -13.45
CA ALA A 81 -15.44 -23.46 -12.09
C ALA A 81 -13.98 -23.96 -12.07
N GLY A 82 -13.39 -24.25 -13.23
CA GLY A 82 -12.06 -24.86 -13.36
C GLY A 82 -12.00 -26.32 -12.90
N GLN A 83 -13.13 -27.02 -12.83
CA GLN A 83 -13.20 -28.42 -12.34
C GLN A 83 -13.10 -29.45 -13.47
N LEU A 84 -13.28 -29.02 -14.72
CA LEU A 84 -13.17 -29.79 -15.96
C LEU A 84 -12.65 -28.86 -17.06
N MET A 85 -12.07 -29.42 -18.12
CA MET A 85 -11.71 -28.69 -19.35
C MET A 85 -12.01 -29.54 -20.59
N ARG A 86 -12.72 -29.00 -21.59
CA ARG A 86 -12.86 -29.63 -22.92
C ARG A 86 -11.56 -29.49 -23.72
N ASN A 87 -11.05 -30.59 -24.25
CA ASN A 87 -9.95 -30.60 -25.19
C ASN A 87 -10.41 -30.29 -26.65
N ARG A 88 -9.46 -30.13 -27.57
CA ARG A 88 -9.70 -29.83 -29.01
C ARG A 88 -10.57 -30.85 -29.77
N ARG A 89 -10.94 -31.99 -29.17
CA ARG A 89 -11.82 -33.03 -29.75
C ARG A 89 -13.21 -33.08 -29.08
N GLY A 90 -13.51 -32.12 -28.20
CA GLY A 90 -14.78 -32.03 -27.46
C GLY A 90 -14.87 -32.92 -26.21
N ALA A 91 -13.78 -33.57 -25.81
CA ALA A 91 -13.75 -34.47 -24.67
C ALA A 91 -13.22 -33.78 -23.41
N TYR A 92 -13.86 -34.03 -22.27
CA TYR A 92 -13.52 -33.46 -20.96
C TYR A 92 -12.31 -34.15 -20.33
N ILE A 93 -11.50 -33.38 -19.61
CA ILE A 93 -10.41 -33.86 -18.73
C ILE A 93 -10.39 -33.12 -17.40
N LEU A 94 -9.69 -33.70 -16.42
CA LEU A 94 -9.34 -33.06 -15.14
C LEU A 94 -8.06 -32.22 -15.33
N PRO A 95 -8.02 -30.93 -14.92
CA PRO A 95 -6.84 -30.07 -15.06
C PRO A 95 -5.58 -30.61 -14.36
N ASP A 96 -5.75 -31.25 -13.20
CA ASP A 96 -4.68 -31.80 -12.36
C ASP A 96 -3.82 -32.87 -13.08
N LYS A 97 -4.37 -33.53 -14.11
CA LYS A 97 -3.63 -34.50 -14.95
C LYS A 97 -2.94 -33.85 -16.17
N ALA A 98 -2.77 -32.53 -16.17
CA ALA A 98 -2.21 -31.76 -17.30
C ALA A 98 -1.19 -30.65 -16.89
N ASP A 99 -0.70 -30.67 -15.65
CA ASP A 99 0.24 -29.69 -15.05
C ASP A 99 -0.24 -28.23 -15.13
N LEU A 100 -1.56 -28.02 -15.05
CA LEU A 100 -2.19 -26.70 -15.14
C LEU A 100 -2.39 -26.06 -13.77
N ILE A 101 -1.88 -24.84 -13.61
CA ILE A 101 -2.00 -24.04 -12.39
C ILE A 101 -2.97 -22.89 -12.68
N GLY A 102 -4.04 -22.80 -11.90
CA GLY A 102 -4.97 -21.67 -11.92
C GLY A 102 -4.48 -20.55 -11.00
N GLY A 103 -4.70 -19.30 -11.39
CA GLY A 103 -4.31 -18.13 -10.58
C GLY A 103 -4.72 -16.80 -11.20
N ARG A 104 -4.37 -15.69 -10.52
CA ARG A 104 -4.64 -14.31 -10.99
C ARG A 104 -3.38 -13.67 -11.57
N VAL A 105 -3.54 -12.94 -12.66
CA VAL A 105 -2.47 -12.22 -13.37
C VAL A 105 -2.15 -10.88 -12.68
N GLU A 106 -0.93 -10.76 -12.16
CA GLU A 106 -0.32 -9.50 -11.71
C GLU A 106 0.49 -8.93 -12.89
N GLY A 107 0.18 -7.72 -13.36
CA GLY A 107 0.96 -7.08 -14.43
C GLY A 107 2.04 -6.16 -13.88
N HIS A 108 3.13 -5.98 -14.63
CA HIS A 108 4.21 -5.04 -14.30
C HIS A 108 4.26 -3.89 -15.32
N PRO A 109 4.63 -2.66 -14.92
CA PRO A 109 4.77 -1.52 -15.85
C PRO A 109 5.68 -1.79 -17.07
N ASP A 110 6.73 -2.60 -16.91
CA ASP A 110 7.64 -2.99 -18.00
C ASP A 110 7.05 -4.03 -18.98
N GLY A 111 5.78 -4.39 -18.83
CA GLY A 111 5.04 -5.28 -19.74
C GLY A 111 5.25 -6.78 -19.52
N PHE A 112 6.03 -7.20 -18.52
CA PHE A 112 5.97 -8.56 -17.97
C PHE A 112 4.88 -8.65 -16.88
N GLY A 113 4.72 -9.82 -16.27
CA GLY A 113 3.85 -10.01 -15.12
C GLY A 113 4.17 -11.30 -14.37
N PHE A 114 3.24 -11.69 -13.50
CA PHE A 114 3.24 -12.94 -12.75
C PHE A 114 1.83 -13.53 -12.74
N LEU A 115 1.72 -14.83 -12.47
CA LEU A 115 0.48 -15.46 -12.03
C LEU A 115 0.63 -15.82 -10.55
N VAL A 116 -0.24 -15.24 -9.71
CA VAL A 116 -0.40 -15.58 -8.29
C VAL A 116 -1.32 -16.81 -8.19
N PRO A 117 -0.83 -17.98 -7.78
CA PRO A 117 -1.59 -19.24 -7.82
C PRO A 117 -2.79 -19.28 -6.86
N ASP A 118 -3.89 -19.88 -7.31
CA ASP A 118 -5.12 -20.09 -6.51
C ASP A 118 -4.90 -21.04 -5.32
N ASP A 119 -3.86 -21.86 -5.35
CA ASP A 119 -3.48 -22.83 -4.31
C ASP A 119 -2.50 -22.27 -3.25
N GLY A 120 -1.94 -21.07 -3.47
CA GLY A 120 -0.94 -20.46 -2.60
C GLY A 120 0.49 -20.95 -2.79
N SER A 121 0.80 -21.62 -3.91
CA SER A 121 2.18 -21.89 -4.33
C SER A 121 2.90 -20.63 -4.86
N GLU A 122 4.22 -20.71 -5.08
CA GLU A 122 5.04 -19.57 -5.52
C GLU A 122 4.60 -18.98 -6.88
N ASP A 123 4.64 -17.64 -6.97
CA ASP A 123 4.31 -16.87 -8.16
C ASP A 123 5.07 -17.30 -9.42
N LEU A 124 4.33 -17.46 -10.51
CA LEU A 124 4.86 -17.92 -11.79
C LEU A 124 5.13 -16.72 -12.71
N PHE A 125 6.36 -16.57 -13.19
CA PHE A 125 6.73 -15.47 -14.09
C PHE A 125 6.03 -15.58 -15.45
N LEU A 126 5.42 -14.48 -15.90
CA LEU A 126 4.80 -14.33 -17.21
C LEU A 126 5.60 -13.33 -18.04
N GLY A 127 6.41 -13.83 -18.99
CA GLY A 127 7.19 -12.97 -19.87
C GLY A 127 6.32 -12.06 -20.77
N PRO A 128 6.84 -10.94 -21.32
CA PRO A 128 6.07 -9.95 -22.09
C PRO A 128 5.37 -10.46 -23.38
N ARG A 129 5.58 -11.73 -23.76
CA ARG A 129 4.80 -12.40 -24.82
C ARG A 129 3.50 -13.00 -24.28
N ALA A 130 3.51 -13.59 -23.09
CA ALA A 130 2.31 -14.12 -22.43
C ALA A 130 1.36 -12.99 -22.02
N MET A 131 1.90 -11.89 -21.50
CA MET A 131 1.14 -10.68 -21.13
C MET A 131 0.44 -9.97 -22.31
N ARG A 132 0.56 -10.47 -23.55
CA ARG A 132 -0.25 -10.00 -24.69
C ARG A 132 -1.65 -10.63 -24.73
N GLU A 133 -1.87 -11.73 -24.02
CA GLU A 133 -3.14 -12.48 -24.03
C GLU A 133 -4.07 -12.12 -22.87
N VAL A 134 -3.55 -11.41 -21.86
CA VAL A 134 -4.20 -11.11 -20.58
C VAL A 134 -3.97 -9.65 -20.16
N LEU A 135 -4.93 -9.11 -19.41
CA LEU A 135 -4.76 -7.86 -18.67
C LEU A 135 -4.46 -8.18 -17.19
N HIS A 136 -3.81 -7.25 -16.49
CA HIS A 136 -3.68 -7.34 -15.03
C HIS A 136 -5.06 -7.49 -14.37
N GLY A 137 -5.20 -8.47 -13.48
CA GLY A 137 -6.45 -8.81 -12.81
C GLY A 137 -7.21 -9.98 -13.46
N ASP A 138 -6.88 -10.39 -14.69
CA ASP A 138 -7.44 -11.62 -15.30
C ASP A 138 -7.13 -12.87 -14.45
N ARG A 139 -8.00 -13.88 -14.49
CA ARG A 139 -7.75 -15.20 -13.89
C ARG A 139 -7.51 -16.20 -15.02
N ALA A 140 -6.41 -16.94 -14.97
CA ALA A 140 -5.96 -17.82 -16.05
C ALA A 140 -5.52 -19.20 -15.55
N LEU A 141 -5.61 -20.19 -16.44
CA LEU A 141 -4.83 -21.43 -16.35
C LEU A 141 -3.52 -21.24 -17.10
N VAL A 142 -2.41 -21.55 -16.44
CA VAL A 142 -1.07 -21.58 -17.04
C VAL A 142 -0.46 -22.96 -16.90
N ARG A 143 0.55 -23.26 -17.71
CA ARG A 143 1.44 -24.40 -17.50
C ARG A 143 2.85 -23.89 -17.27
N THR A 144 3.58 -24.47 -16.31
CA THR A 144 5.02 -24.21 -16.16
C THR A 144 5.73 -24.68 -17.44
N VAL A 145 6.62 -23.85 -18.01
CA VAL A 145 7.37 -24.17 -19.25
C VAL A 145 8.85 -24.37 -18.97
N GLY A 146 9.36 -23.74 -17.92
CA GLY A 146 10.75 -23.85 -17.51
C GLY A 146 11.08 -22.90 -16.36
N VAL A 147 12.31 -22.40 -16.36
CA VAL A 147 12.85 -21.48 -15.36
C VAL A 147 13.55 -20.34 -16.11
N ASP A 148 13.35 -19.10 -15.68
CA ASP A 148 13.94 -17.92 -16.28
C ASP A 148 15.44 -17.77 -15.96
N GLN A 149 16.10 -16.79 -16.57
CA GLN A 149 17.52 -16.49 -16.35
C GLN A 149 17.88 -16.06 -14.91
N ARG A 150 16.89 -15.93 -14.02
CA ARG A 150 17.03 -15.55 -12.60
C ARG A 150 16.59 -16.66 -11.64
N GLY A 151 16.31 -17.86 -12.13
CA GLY A 151 15.92 -19.01 -11.31
C GLY A 151 14.43 -19.09 -10.97
N ARG A 152 13.57 -18.23 -11.55
CA ARG A 152 12.13 -18.18 -11.26
C ARG A 152 11.35 -19.03 -12.25
N ARG A 153 10.30 -19.73 -11.79
CA ARG A 153 9.46 -20.60 -12.64
C ARG A 153 8.74 -19.76 -13.70
N GLU A 154 9.01 -20.01 -14.99
CA GLU A 154 8.30 -19.35 -16.10
C GLU A 154 7.10 -20.18 -16.52
N ALA A 155 5.96 -19.52 -16.74
CA ALA A 155 4.73 -20.15 -17.18
C ALA A 155 4.14 -19.52 -18.44
N LYS A 156 3.39 -20.33 -19.19
CA LYS A 156 2.63 -19.90 -20.37
C LYS A 156 1.13 -20.10 -20.13
N ILE A 157 0.35 -19.09 -20.49
CA ILE A 157 -1.11 -19.11 -20.48
C ILE A 157 -1.61 -20.19 -21.45
N ILE A 158 -2.59 -20.96 -20.96
CA ILE A 158 -3.29 -22.02 -21.71
C ILE A 158 -4.74 -21.60 -21.96
N GLU A 159 -5.39 -20.99 -20.97
CA GLU A 159 -6.76 -20.48 -21.05
C GLU A 159 -6.97 -19.31 -20.08
N VAL A 160 -7.84 -18.35 -20.43
CA VAL A 160 -8.26 -17.26 -19.53
C VAL A 160 -9.66 -17.60 -19.00
N LEU A 161 -9.74 -17.93 -17.71
CA LEU A 161 -10.96 -18.38 -17.04
C LEU A 161 -11.94 -17.23 -16.76
N GLU A 162 -11.42 -16.06 -16.40
CA GLU A 162 -12.21 -14.87 -16.05
C GLU A 162 -11.42 -13.62 -16.44
N ARG A 163 -12.10 -12.63 -17.03
CA ARG A 163 -11.48 -11.33 -17.36
C ARG A 163 -11.66 -10.37 -16.18
N GLY A 164 -10.57 -9.82 -15.67
CA GLY A 164 -10.58 -8.91 -14.53
C GLY A 164 -11.10 -7.52 -14.88
N ASN A 165 -10.88 -7.08 -16.12
CA ASN A 165 -11.28 -5.76 -16.61
C ASN A 165 -12.42 -5.89 -17.61
N THR A 166 -13.55 -5.23 -17.33
CA THR A 166 -14.61 -4.95 -18.32
C THR A 166 -14.64 -3.47 -18.70
N ARG A 167 -14.19 -2.60 -17.78
CA ARG A 167 -13.95 -1.18 -18.00
C ARG A 167 -12.56 -0.81 -17.52
N VAL A 168 -11.91 0.13 -18.19
CA VAL A 168 -10.59 0.66 -17.87
C VAL A 168 -10.66 2.18 -17.98
N VAL A 169 -10.07 2.90 -17.02
CA VAL A 169 -9.86 4.35 -17.13
C VAL A 169 -8.44 4.62 -17.62
N GLY A 170 -8.34 5.57 -18.54
CA GLY A 170 -7.08 5.98 -19.13
C GLY A 170 -7.19 7.31 -19.85
N ARG A 171 -6.05 7.77 -20.34
CA ARG A 171 -5.90 9.02 -21.09
C ARG A 171 -5.97 8.75 -22.59
N VAL A 172 -6.78 9.52 -23.31
CA VAL A 172 -6.89 9.46 -24.78
C VAL A 172 -5.62 9.98 -25.43
N THR A 173 -4.98 9.17 -26.27
CA THR A 173 -3.96 9.61 -27.24
C THR A 173 -4.50 9.45 -28.66
N ILE A 174 -3.99 10.27 -29.58
CA ILE A 174 -4.36 10.23 -31.01
C ILE A 174 -3.07 10.34 -31.82
N GLU A 175 -2.62 9.22 -32.37
CA GLU A 175 -1.34 9.11 -33.09
C GLU A 175 -1.60 8.62 -34.53
N ALA A 176 -1.04 9.32 -35.52
CA ALA A 176 -1.27 9.04 -36.95
C ALA A 176 -2.77 8.93 -37.37
N GLY A 177 -3.68 9.53 -36.60
CA GLY A 177 -5.14 9.44 -36.79
C GLY A 177 -5.82 8.26 -36.09
N VAL A 178 -5.06 7.34 -35.47
CA VAL A 178 -5.59 6.27 -34.63
C VAL A 178 -5.80 6.82 -33.21
N ALA A 179 -7.04 6.77 -32.71
CA ALA A 179 -7.34 7.09 -31.33
C ALA A 179 -7.24 5.85 -30.45
N MET A 180 -6.49 5.95 -29.35
CA MET A 180 -6.38 4.90 -28.33
C MET A 180 -6.43 5.50 -26.93
N VAL A 181 -6.49 4.64 -25.91
CA VAL A 181 -6.48 5.02 -24.50
C VAL A 181 -5.35 4.28 -23.79
N LEU A 182 -4.49 5.04 -23.13
CA LEU A 182 -3.41 4.53 -22.28
C LEU A 182 -3.93 4.40 -20.84
N PRO A 183 -3.96 3.20 -20.23
CA PRO A 183 -4.50 3.00 -18.88
C PRO A 183 -3.74 3.77 -17.79
N GLU A 184 -4.46 4.35 -16.82
CA GLU A 184 -3.83 4.99 -15.65
C GLU A 184 -3.15 3.97 -14.72
N ASN A 185 -3.74 2.76 -14.59
CA ASN A 185 -3.10 1.64 -13.91
C ASN A 185 -2.03 1.02 -14.82
N ARG A 186 -0.77 1.44 -14.62
CA ARG A 186 0.39 1.00 -15.42
C ARG A 186 0.66 -0.52 -15.39
N ARG A 187 0.03 -1.29 -14.49
CA ARG A 187 0.05 -2.77 -14.57
C ARG A 187 -0.70 -3.31 -15.80
N ILE A 188 -1.54 -2.48 -16.43
CA ILE A 188 -2.13 -2.69 -17.76
C ILE A 188 -1.27 -1.91 -18.78
N SER A 189 -0.24 -2.56 -19.31
CA SER A 189 0.73 -1.95 -20.25
C SER A 189 0.24 -1.84 -21.70
N GLN A 190 -0.94 -2.41 -22.00
CA GLN A 190 -1.51 -2.45 -23.35
C GLN A 190 -2.41 -1.22 -23.61
N GLY A 191 -2.05 -0.41 -24.61
CA GLY A 191 -2.94 0.62 -25.13
C GLY A 191 -4.24 0.02 -25.71
N ILE A 192 -5.38 0.63 -25.38
CA ILE A 192 -6.71 0.18 -25.80
C ILE A 192 -7.14 0.97 -27.03
N LEU A 193 -7.28 0.30 -28.17
CA LEU A 193 -7.75 0.92 -29.42
C LEU A 193 -9.22 1.34 -29.27
N LEU A 194 -9.57 2.55 -29.72
CA LEU A 194 -10.96 3.00 -29.68
C LEU A 194 -11.70 2.60 -30.96
N ALA A 195 -12.87 1.97 -30.78
CA ALA A 195 -13.72 1.58 -31.89
C ALA A 195 -14.30 2.82 -32.63
N PRO A 196 -14.28 2.83 -33.97
CA PRO A 196 -14.87 3.92 -34.75
C PRO A 196 -16.40 3.97 -34.57
N GLY A 197 -16.96 5.18 -34.58
CA GLY A 197 -18.42 5.38 -34.50
C GLY A 197 -19.01 5.42 -33.07
N GLY A 198 -18.17 5.41 -32.03
CA GLY A 198 -18.62 5.60 -30.64
C GLY A 198 -19.38 6.93 -30.42
N LYS A 199 -20.36 6.92 -29.50
CA LYS A 199 -21.22 8.09 -29.20
C LYS A 199 -20.43 9.31 -28.70
N LEU A 200 -19.41 9.06 -27.87
CA LEU A 200 -18.51 10.07 -27.35
C LEU A 200 -17.26 10.13 -28.24
N LYS A 201 -16.95 11.31 -28.77
CA LYS A 201 -15.79 11.51 -29.64
C LYS A 201 -14.52 11.67 -28.80
N PRO A 202 -13.46 10.88 -29.03
CA PRO A 202 -12.18 11.06 -28.35
C PRO A 202 -11.57 12.44 -28.67
N LYS A 203 -11.00 13.08 -27.66
CA LYS A 203 -10.08 14.23 -27.80
C LYS A 203 -8.79 13.89 -27.07
N ALA A 204 -7.64 14.17 -27.67
CA ALA A 204 -6.34 13.90 -27.06
C ALA A 204 -6.21 14.60 -25.69
N GLY A 205 -5.60 13.91 -24.72
CA GLY A 205 -5.35 14.41 -23.36
C GLY A 205 -6.53 14.30 -22.38
N GLN A 206 -7.73 13.93 -22.82
CA GLN A 206 -8.88 13.69 -21.92
C GLN A 206 -8.76 12.35 -21.19
N VAL A 207 -9.30 12.30 -19.97
CA VAL A 207 -9.40 11.08 -19.15
C VAL A 207 -10.80 10.51 -19.29
N VAL A 208 -10.88 9.22 -19.63
CA VAL A 208 -12.12 8.57 -20.07
C VAL A 208 -12.27 7.18 -19.45
N THR A 209 -13.51 6.78 -19.20
CA THR A 209 -13.86 5.38 -18.92
C THR A 209 -14.14 4.68 -20.24
N VAL A 210 -13.34 3.67 -20.57
CA VAL A 210 -13.49 2.81 -21.74
C VAL A 210 -14.08 1.48 -21.33
N GLU A 211 -15.11 1.03 -22.03
CA GLU A 211 -15.65 -0.33 -21.93
C GLU A 211 -15.03 -1.23 -23.00
N LEU A 212 -14.48 -2.37 -22.58
CA LEU A 212 -13.76 -3.28 -23.47
C LEU A 212 -14.75 -4.11 -24.31
N LEU A 213 -14.81 -3.81 -25.60
CA LEU A 213 -15.59 -4.54 -26.60
C LEU A 213 -14.87 -5.84 -27.02
N GLN A 214 -13.54 -5.78 -27.11
CA GLN A 214 -12.68 -6.91 -27.42
C GLN A 214 -11.51 -6.95 -26.43
N GLN A 215 -11.35 -8.09 -25.78
CA GLN A 215 -10.25 -8.41 -24.88
C GLN A 215 -8.95 -8.68 -25.67
N PRO A 216 -7.76 -8.55 -25.06
CA PRO A 216 -6.50 -8.72 -25.78
C PRO A 216 -6.31 -10.19 -26.23
N THR A 217 -5.51 -10.37 -27.29
CA THR A 217 -5.05 -11.68 -27.76
C THR A 217 -3.58 -11.61 -28.15
N GLN A 218 -2.93 -12.77 -28.35
CA GLN A 218 -1.52 -12.88 -28.76
C GLN A 218 -1.15 -12.02 -30.00
N HIS A 219 -2.14 -11.65 -30.82
CA HIS A 219 -1.97 -10.91 -32.07
C HIS A 219 -2.78 -9.60 -32.15
N SER A 220 -3.62 -9.27 -31.16
CA SER A 220 -4.46 -8.07 -31.18
C SER A 220 -4.46 -7.32 -29.84
N GLN A 221 -4.27 -6.01 -29.91
CA GLN A 221 -4.55 -5.11 -28.78
C GLN A 221 -6.02 -5.20 -28.36
N PRO A 222 -6.36 -4.85 -27.11
CA PRO A 222 -7.75 -4.70 -26.68
C PRO A 222 -8.42 -3.55 -27.45
N ILE A 223 -9.71 -3.70 -27.74
CA ILE A 223 -10.53 -2.67 -28.40
C ILE A 223 -11.69 -2.29 -27.48
N GLY A 224 -11.98 -1.01 -27.35
CA GLY A 224 -13.06 -0.52 -26.49
C GLY A 224 -13.81 0.68 -27.04
N GLN A 225 -14.87 1.06 -26.32
CA GLN A 225 -15.67 2.26 -26.57
C GLN A 225 -15.61 3.20 -25.37
N ILE A 226 -15.51 4.51 -25.59
CA ILE A 226 -15.69 5.49 -24.51
C ILE A 226 -17.16 5.45 -24.08
N VAL A 227 -17.42 5.05 -22.83
CA VAL A 227 -18.75 5.09 -22.22
C VAL A 227 -18.98 6.38 -21.42
N GLU A 228 -17.91 7.03 -20.98
CA GLU A 228 -17.94 8.20 -20.12
C GLU A 228 -16.64 9.02 -20.30
N THR A 229 -16.76 10.33 -20.33
CA THR A 229 -15.63 11.26 -20.26
C THR A 229 -15.62 11.86 -18.86
N LEU A 230 -14.58 11.56 -18.09
CA LEU A 230 -14.47 12.01 -16.69
C LEU A 230 -14.07 13.49 -16.64
N GLY A 231 -13.12 13.89 -17.49
CA GLY A 231 -12.66 15.27 -17.61
C GLY A 231 -11.44 15.40 -18.51
N ASN A 232 -10.83 16.58 -18.52
CA ASN A 232 -9.46 16.78 -18.95
C ASN A 232 -8.51 16.45 -17.78
N TYR A 233 -7.24 16.14 -18.05
CA TYR A 233 -6.26 15.76 -17.00
C TYR A 233 -6.03 16.82 -15.91
N ALA A 234 -6.44 18.08 -16.15
CA ALA A 234 -6.28 19.22 -15.24
C ALA A 234 -7.62 19.76 -14.69
N ASP A 235 -8.71 19.00 -14.82
CA ASP A 235 -10.02 19.36 -14.24
C ASP A 235 -10.08 18.97 -12.74
N ASP A 236 -10.76 19.79 -11.94
CA ASP A 236 -10.91 19.63 -10.48
C ASP A 236 -11.37 18.21 -10.04
N GLY A 237 -10.58 17.55 -9.19
CA GLY A 237 -10.91 16.24 -8.61
C GLY A 237 -10.50 15.04 -9.47
N MET A 238 -10.03 15.27 -10.70
CA MET A 238 -9.52 14.20 -11.57
C MET A 238 -8.31 13.50 -10.99
N GLU A 239 -7.49 14.19 -10.20
CA GLU A 239 -6.32 13.63 -9.53
C GLU A 239 -6.69 12.46 -8.60
N ILE A 240 -7.84 12.57 -7.91
CA ILE A 240 -8.37 11.54 -7.02
C ILE A 240 -8.96 10.38 -7.85
N GLU A 241 -9.74 10.67 -8.89
CA GLU A 241 -10.31 9.63 -9.76
C GLU A 241 -9.22 8.83 -10.52
N ILE A 242 -8.10 9.48 -10.89
CA ILE A 242 -6.90 8.83 -11.42
C ILE A 242 -6.24 7.96 -10.34
N ALA A 243 -5.93 8.53 -9.17
CA ALA A 243 -5.23 7.81 -8.10
C ALA A 243 -6.00 6.58 -7.62
N LEU A 244 -7.33 6.70 -7.45
CA LEU A 244 -8.23 5.59 -7.10
C LEU A 244 -8.06 4.38 -8.01
N ARG A 245 -7.86 4.58 -9.33
CA ARG A 245 -7.79 3.49 -10.31
C ARG A 245 -6.35 3.07 -10.62
N LYS A 246 -5.39 4.00 -10.58
CA LYS A 246 -3.95 3.73 -10.68
C LYS A 246 -3.49 2.78 -9.56
N HIS A 247 -3.93 3.03 -8.34
CA HIS A 247 -3.57 2.26 -7.14
C HIS A 247 -4.58 1.16 -6.77
N ASP A 248 -5.57 0.89 -7.63
CA ASP A 248 -6.58 -0.17 -7.43
C ASP A 248 -7.29 -0.08 -6.05
N LEU A 249 -7.72 1.12 -5.68
CA LEU A 249 -8.40 1.39 -4.41
C LEU A 249 -9.90 1.09 -4.52
N PRO A 250 -10.47 0.18 -3.69
CA PRO A 250 -11.90 -0.06 -3.65
C PRO A 250 -12.67 1.14 -3.07
N PHE A 251 -13.28 1.95 -3.94
CA PHE A 251 -14.07 3.12 -3.56
C PHE A 251 -15.59 2.87 -3.53
N GLU A 252 -16.15 2.15 -4.51
CA GLU A 252 -17.59 1.86 -4.56
C GLU A 252 -18.01 0.75 -3.59
N PHE A 253 -19.03 1.01 -2.76
CA PHE A 253 -19.65 -0.03 -1.94
C PHE A 253 -20.56 -0.94 -2.78
N SER A 254 -20.47 -2.25 -2.59
CA SER A 254 -21.35 -3.21 -3.27
C SER A 254 -22.82 -3.09 -2.86
N ASP A 255 -23.75 -3.54 -3.70
CA ASP A 255 -25.19 -3.49 -3.37
C ASP A 255 -25.57 -4.34 -2.15
N LYS A 256 -24.80 -5.41 -1.86
CA LYS A 256 -24.92 -6.16 -0.60
C LYS A 256 -24.65 -5.26 0.61
N VAL A 257 -23.53 -4.52 0.58
CA VAL A 257 -23.12 -3.60 1.65
C VAL A 257 -24.11 -2.44 1.79
N LYS A 258 -24.51 -1.83 0.68
CA LYS A 258 -25.56 -0.79 0.65
C LYS A 258 -26.87 -1.31 1.27
N ALA A 259 -27.30 -2.54 0.94
CA ALA A 259 -28.52 -3.14 1.47
C ALA A 259 -28.40 -3.58 2.94
N GLU A 260 -27.19 -3.90 3.43
CA GLU A 260 -26.94 -4.20 4.84
C GLU A 260 -26.92 -2.92 5.69
N ALA A 261 -26.14 -1.92 5.30
CA ALA A 261 -26.07 -0.63 5.99
C ALA A 261 -27.43 0.09 6.07
N ARG A 262 -28.29 -0.04 5.05
CA ARG A 262 -29.67 0.50 5.07
C ARG A 262 -30.58 -0.15 6.12
N LYS A 263 -30.33 -1.40 6.55
CA LYS A 263 -31.15 -2.12 7.55
C LYS A 263 -30.81 -1.74 8.98
N LEU A 264 -29.64 -1.17 9.22
CA LEU A 264 -29.26 -0.64 10.53
C LEU A 264 -30.18 0.55 10.88
N PRO A 265 -30.46 0.81 12.17
CA PRO A 265 -31.17 2.02 12.58
C PRO A 265 -30.32 3.28 12.33
N ASP A 266 -30.88 4.46 12.56
CA ASP A 266 -30.12 5.73 12.52
C ASP A 266 -29.68 6.20 13.94
N VAL A 267 -30.19 5.53 14.98
CA VAL A 267 -29.87 5.75 16.40
C VAL A 267 -29.70 4.41 17.12
N VAL A 268 -28.98 4.40 18.25
CA VAL A 268 -28.87 3.23 19.13
C VAL A 268 -30.25 2.89 19.70
N LEU A 269 -30.68 1.62 19.61
CA LEU A 269 -31.98 1.21 20.16
C LEU A 269 -31.82 0.77 21.60
N LYS A 270 -32.84 0.99 22.45
CA LYS A 270 -32.79 0.59 23.89
C LYS A 270 -32.52 -0.90 24.11
N LYS A 271 -32.85 -1.76 23.13
CA LYS A 271 -32.54 -3.19 23.17
C LYS A 271 -31.02 -3.48 23.07
N ASP A 272 -30.25 -2.59 22.46
CA ASP A 272 -28.82 -2.77 22.18
C ASP A 272 -27.94 -2.39 23.40
N TRP A 273 -28.57 -1.79 24.43
CA TRP A 273 -27.96 -1.39 25.69
C TRP A 273 -27.73 -2.60 26.63
N THR A 274 -28.53 -3.68 26.48
CA THR A 274 -28.54 -4.82 27.41
C THR A 274 -28.73 -6.15 26.69
N PRO A 275 -28.11 -7.26 27.13
CA PRO A 275 -27.34 -7.40 28.35
C PRO A 275 -25.84 -7.06 28.18
N GLY A 276 -25.18 -6.68 29.29
CA GLY A 276 -23.71 -6.67 29.37
C GLY A 276 -22.99 -5.40 28.92
N ARG A 277 -23.66 -4.24 28.88
CA ARG A 277 -22.98 -2.93 28.78
C ARG A 277 -23.08 -2.17 30.10
N GLU A 278 -22.03 -1.44 30.48
CA GLU A 278 -22.10 -0.46 31.56
C GLU A 278 -22.69 0.87 31.07
N ASP A 279 -23.56 1.49 31.86
CA ASP A 279 -24.07 2.83 31.59
C ASP A 279 -23.07 3.87 32.12
N ILE A 280 -22.45 4.59 31.19
CA ILE A 280 -21.46 5.64 31.47
C ILE A 280 -21.86 6.99 30.87
N ARG A 281 -23.15 7.16 30.49
CA ARG A 281 -23.69 8.39 29.92
C ARG A 281 -23.63 9.59 30.87
N GLN A 282 -23.47 9.35 32.17
CA GLN A 282 -23.27 10.35 33.22
C GLN A 282 -21.82 10.84 33.38
N LEU A 283 -20.85 10.21 32.69
CA LEU A 283 -19.45 10.65 32.74
C LEU A 283 -19.22 11.71 31.65
N PRO A 284 -18.58 12.86 31.95
CA PRO A 284 -18.33 13.94 30.99
C PRO A 284 -17.22 13.59 29.98
N LEU A 285 -17.48 12.57 29.18
CA LEU A 285 -16.69 12.15 28.02
C LEU A 285 -16.80 13.19 26.91
N VAL A 286 -15.69 13.50 26.25
CA VAL A 286 -15.59 14.41 25.11
C VAL A 286 -14.82 13.76 23.96
N THR A 287 -15.14 14.10 22.72
CA THR A 287 -14.26 13.83 21.56
C THR A 287 -13.41 15.08 21.32
N ILE A 288 -12.17 14.90 20.83
CA ILE A 288 -11.24 16.01 20.57
C ILE A 288 -10.54 15.73 19.23
N ASP A 289 -11.01 16.41 18.17
CA ASP A 289 -10.73 16.04 16.79
C ASP A 289 -10.22 17.23 15.94
N GLY A 290 -9.81 16.97 14.69
CA GLY A 290 -9.61 18.03 13.70
C GLY A 290 -10.93 18.66 13.25
N GLU A 291 -10.94 19.94 12.89
CA GLU A 291 -12.14 20.74 12.59
C GLU A 291 -13.08 20.08 11.58
N THR A 292 -12.53 19.41 10.55
CA THR A 292 -13.26 18.77 9.44
C THR A 292 -13.68 17.32 9.68
N ALA A 293 -13.25 16.69 10.77
CA ALA A 293 -13.55 15.28 11.08
C ALA A 293 -15.04 15.04 11.36
N LYS A 294 -15.52 13.82 11.08
CA LYS A 294 -16.94 13.40 11.24
C LYS A 294 -17.11 11.99 11.83
N ASP A 295 -16.03 11.23 11.75
CA ASP A 295 -15.84 9.83 12.10
C ASP A 295 -15.10 9.73 13.44
N PHE A 296 -15.75 10.21 14.50
CA PHE A 296 -15.18 10.29 15.85
C PHE A 296 -15.05 8.88 16.45
N ASP A 297 -13.87 8.29 16.32
CA ASP A 297 -13.53 6.95 16.80
C ASP A 297 -13.43 6.87 18.34
N ASP A 298 -12.94 7.93 18.99
CA ASP A 298 -12.58 7.94 20.41
C ASP A 298 -13.16 9.11 21.22
N ALA A 299 -13.36 8.86 22.51
CA ALA A 299 -13.75 9.86 23.50
C ALA A 299 -13.00 9.63 24.81
N VAL A 300 -12.58 10.72 25.45
CA VAL A 300 -11.71 10.71 26.64
C VAL A 300 -12.37 11.35 27.86
N PHE A 301 -12.03 10.84 29.05
CA PHE A 301 -12.39 11.40 30.34
C PHE A 301 -11.27 11.12 31.35
N CYS A 302 -10.93 12.11 32.19
CA CYS A 302 -9.99 11.93 33.29
C CYS A 302 -10.51 12.52 34.60
N GLU A 303 -10.21 11.83 35.70
CA GLU A 303 -10.44 12.31 37.07
C GLU A 303 -9.25 11.95 37.97
N LYS A 304 -9.02 12.73 39.03
CA LYS A 304 -7.96 12.45 40.01
C LYS A 304 -8.41 11.34 40.97
N GLN A 305 -7.68 10.23 41.00
CA GLN A 305 -8.02 9.06 41.81
C GLN A 305 -7.01 8.89 42.95
N GLY A 306 -7.32 9.49 44.10
CA GLY A 306 -6.44 9.50 45.28
C GLY A 306 -5.13 10.26 45.01
N LYS A 307 -4.01 9.53 44.93
CA LYS A 307 -2.71 10.08 44.51
C LYS A 307 -2.49 10.04 42.99
N GLY A 308 -3.19 9.16 42.27
CA GLY A 308 -3.06 8.99 40.83
C GLY A 308 -4.21 9.62 40.04
N TYR A 309 -4.42 9.11 38.84
CA TYR A 309 -5.48 9.50 37.92
C TYR A 309 -6.22 8.26 37.42
N ARG A 310 -7.51 8.42 37.13
CA ARG A 310 -8.28 7.46 36.35
C ARG A 310 -8.48 8.05 34.95
N LEU A 311 -8.19 7.27 33.93
CA LEU A 311 -8.36 7.62 32.52
C LEU A 311 -9.34 6.63 31.89
N LEU A 312 -10.41 7.14 31.29
CA LEU A 312 -11.28 6.37 30.42
C LEU A 312 -11.02 6.79 28.98
N VAL A 313 -10.85 5.78 28.13
CA VAL A 313 -10.83 5.88 26.68
C VAL A 313 -11.97 5.02 26.15
N ALA A 314 -13.04 5.65 25.69
CA ALA A 314 -14.20 4.99 25.11
C ALA A 314 -14.10 5.03 23.58
N ILE A 315 -14.07 3.86 22.93
CA ILE A 315 -13.90 3.72 21.48
C ILE A 315 -15.20 3.25 20.83
N ALA A 316 -15.55 3.76 19.66
CA ALA A 316 -16.70 3.37 18.86
C ALA A 316 -16.86 1.84 18.73
N ASP A 317 -18.01 1.28 19.12
CA ASP A 317 -18.24 -0.18 19.08
C ASP A 317 -18.65 -0.68 17.68
N VAL A 318 -17.78 -0.45 16.69
CA VAL A 318 -17.96 -0.90 15.30
C VAL A 318 -18.18 -2.41 15.23
N SER A 319 -17.53 -3.18 16.12
CA SER A 319 -17.65 -4.64 16.21
C SER A 319 -19.05 -5.16 16.57
N HIS A 320 -19.95 -4.29 17.05
CA HIS A 320 -21.36 -4.62 17.26
C HIS A 320 -22.18 -4.54 15.95
N TYR A 321 -21.88 -3.58 15.08
CA TYR A 321 -22.61 -3.36 13.82
C TYR A 321 -22.01 -4.14 12.64
N VAL A 322 -20.69 -4.34 12.64
CA VAL A 322 -19.95 -5.08 11.60
C VAL A 322 -19.59 -6.46 12.16
N THR A 323 -20.47 -7.45 11.94
CA THR A 323 -20.32 -8.82 12.47
C THR A 323 -19.45 -9.69 11.53
N PRO A 324 -18.66 -10.66 12.05
CA PRO A 324 -17.84 -11.55 11.23
C PRO A 324 -18.63 -12.25 10.11
N GLY A 325 -18.10 -12.24 8.88
CA GLY A 325 -18.73 -12.84 7.70
C GLY A 325 -19.93 -12.06 7.12
N SER A 326 -20.22 -10.85 7.60
CA SER A 326 -21.19 -9.93 6.97
C SER A 326 -20.64 -9.34 5.65
N ALA A 327 -21.49 -8.67 4.88
CA ALA A 327 -21.01 -7.96 3.69
C ALA A 327 -20.17 -6.73 4.09
N LEU A 328 -20.57 -6.03 5.16
CA LEU A 328 -19.79 -4.97 5.80
C LEU A 328 -18.40 -5.45 6.25
N ASP A 329 -18.29 -6.66 6.77
CA ASP A 329 -17.02 -7.27 7.21
C ASP A 329 -16.10 -7.62 6.05
N ALA A 330 -16.65 -8.27 5.01
CA ALA A 330 -15.92 -8.60 3.80
C ALA A 330 -15.40 -7.34 3.07
N GLU A 331 -16.21 -6.29 3.01
CA GLU A 331 -15.82 -4.98 2.46
C GLU A 331 -14.78 -4.28 3.34
N GLY A 332 -14.95 -4.30 4.66
CA GLY A 332 -13.99 -3.76 5.63
C GLY A 332 -12.61 -4.41 5.51
N LEU A 333 -12.55 -5.75 5.38
CA LEU A 333 -11.31 -6.46 5.09
C LEU A 333 -10.76 -6.09 3.70
N THR A 334 -11.60 -6.02 2.66
CA THR A 334 -11.17 -5.68 1.28
C THR A 334 -10.55 -4.29 1.19
N ARG A 335 -11.08 -3.32 1.95
CA ARG A 335 -10.53 -1.95 2.05
C ARG A 335 -9.31 -1.89 2.97
N GLY A 336 -9.35 -2.59 4.11
CA GLY A 336 -8.31 -2.64 5.14
C GLY A 336 -8.25 -1.39 6.02
N ASN A 337 -8.38 -0.21 5.41
CA ASN A 337 -8.41 1.09 6.07
C ASN A 337 -9.17 2.14 5.23
N SER A 338 -9.50 3.28 5.82
CA SER A 338 -9.94 4.47 5.08
C SER A 338 -8.75 5.15 4.40
N VAL A 339 -8.99 5.87 3.30
CA VAL A 339 -8.00 6.69 2.57
C VAL A 339 -8.40 8.17 2.67
N TYR A 340 -7.47 9.06 2.98
CA TYR A 340 -7.74 10.49 3.23
C TYR A 340 -7.03 11.36 2.19
N PHE A 341 -7.74 11.74 1.12
CA PHE A 341 -7.24 12.73 0.17
C PHE A 341 -7.59 14.16 0.64
N PRO A 342 -6.81 15.20 0.25
CA PRO A 342 -7.00 16.59 0.72
C PRO A 342 -8.41 17.21 0.55
N ARG A 343 -9.29 16.62 -0.28
CA ARG A 343 -10.69 17.06 -0.49
C ARG A 343 -11.73 15.95 -0.30
N ARG A 344 -11.34 14.68 -0.06
CA ARG A 344 -12.26 13.52 -0.06
C ARG A 344 -11.70 12.35 0.74
N VAL A 345 -12.52 11.83 1.65
CA VAL A 345 -12.26 10.54 2.32
C VAL A 345 -12.89 9.41 1.51
N ILE A 346 -12.17 8.29 1.37
CA ILE A 346 -12.70 7.01 0.90
C ILE A 346 -12.80 6.11 2.13
N PRO A 347 -13.99 6.00 2.76
CA PRO A 347 -14.07 5.36 4.07
C PRO A 347 -14.04 3.83 3.96
N MET A 348 -13.51 3.18 5.00
CA MET A 348 -13.54 1.72 5.15
C MET A 348 -14.98 1.18 5.30
N LEU A 349 -15.89 1.99 5.85
CA LEU A 349 -17.28 1.64 6.12
C LEU A 349 -18.24 2.74 5.62
N PRO A 350 -19.45 2.41 5.14
CA PRO A 350 -20.42 3.41 4.66
C PRO A 350 -20.72 4.50 5.68
N GLU A 351 -21.00 5.73 5.23
CA GLU A 351 -21.11 6.93 6.08
C GLU A 351 -22.19 6.82 7.17
N LYS A 352 -23.25 6.02 6.93
CA LYS A 352 -24.27 5.71 7.95
C LYS A 352 -23.71 5.00 9.19
N LEU A 353 -22.64 4.21 9.03
CA LEU A 353 -21.86 3.70 10.16
C LEU A 353 -20.81 4.71 10.59
N SER A 354 -19.87 5.05 9.69
CA SER A 354 -18.65 5.78 10.05
C SER A 354 -18.91 7.19 10.60
N ASN A 355 -19.79 7.97 9.98
CA ASN A 355 -20.18 9.30 10.48
C ASN A 355 -21.43 9.26 11.38
N GLY A 356 -22.17 8.15 11.37
CA GLY A 356 -23.50 8.00 11.97
C GLY A 356 -23.51 7.19 13.27
N LEU A 357 -23.80 5.88 13.15
CA LEU A 357 -24.00 4.96 14.29
C LEU A 357 -22.74 4.65 15.10
N CYS A 358 -21.57 4.67 14.47
CA CYS A 358 -20.30 4.37 15.11
C CYS A 358 -19.64 5.62 15.70
N SER A 359 -19.59 6.72 14.93
CA SER A 359 -19.07 8.02 15.39
C SER A 359 -19.68 8.42 16.73
N LEU A 360 -18.81 8.77 17.68
CA LEU A 360 -19.12 9.18 19.05
C LEU A 360 -19.68 10.62 19.13
N ASN A 361 -20.62 10.89 18.23
CA ASN A 361 -21.28 12.18 18.02
C ASN A 361 -21.78 12.83 19.33
N PRO A 362 -21.71 14.17 19.44
CA PRO A 362 -22.12 14.89 20.64
C PRO A 362 -23.63 14.78 20.90
N GLN A 363 -23.98 14.74 22.18
CA GLN A 363 -25.34 14.84 22.73
C GLN A 363 -26.31 13.73 22.25
N VAL A 364 -25.79 12.56 21.88
CA VAL A 364 -26.56 11.36 21.52
C VAL A 364 -25.95 10.12 22.13
N GLU A 365 -26.77 9.12 22.50
CA GLU A 365 -26.24 7.85 22.99
C GLU A 365 -25.45 7.08 21.91
N ARG A 366 -24.31 6.53 22.32
CA ARG A 366 -23.44 5.71 21.46
C ARG A 366 -22.93 4.47 22.18
N LEU A 367 -22.76 3.40 21.41
CA LEU A 367 -22.22 2.12 21.88
C LEU A 367 -20.70 2.18 21.77
N CYS A 368 -20.00 1.84 22.86
CA CYS A 368 -18.55 1.89 22.93
C CYS A 368 -17.93 0.61 23.50
N MET A 369 -16.64 0.41 23.23
CA MET A 369 -15.74 -0.47 23.97
C MET A 369 -14.81 0.42 24.79
N VAL A 370 -14.78 0.25 26.10
CA VAL A 370 -14.11 1.15 27.03
C VAL A 370 -12.84 0.52 27.55
N CYS A 371 -11.75 1.29 27.59
CA CYS A 371 -10.57 1.03 28.39
C CYS A 371 -10.59 1.98 29.61
N ASP A 372 -10.74 1.43 30.81
CA ASP A 372 -10.83 2.16 32.08
C ASP A 372 -9.57 1.84 32.90
N MET A 373 -8.69 2.83 33.06
CA MET A 373 -7.31 2.69 33.53
C MET A 373 -7.08 3.50 34.80
N SER A 374 -6.33 2.95 35.76
CA SER A 374 -5.83 3.64 36.95
C SER A 374 -4.31 3.81 36.83
N ILE A 375 -3.84 5.06 36.84
CA ILE A 375 -2.47 5.46 36.48
C ILE A 375 -1.84 6.24 37.65
N ASN A 376 -0.61 5.92 38.03
CA ASN A 376 0.07 6.59 39.14
C ASN A 376 0.79 7.89 38.73
N VAL A 377 1.34 8.61 39.71
CA VAL A 377 2.11 9.87 39.51
C VAL A 377 3.38 9.74 38.66
N SER A 378 3.80 8.52 38.30
CA SER A 378 4.95 8.26 37.41
C SER A 378 4.55 7.73 36.03
N GLY A 379 3.26 7.79 35.67
CA GLY A 379 2.75 7.35 34.37
C GLY A 379 2.65 5.83 34.21
N GLU A 380 2.68 5.09 35.32
CA GLU A 380 2.58 3.63 35.33
C GLU A 380 1.11 3.22 35.52
N ILE A 381 0.59 2.41 34.60
CA ILE A 381 -0.77 1.86 34.65
C ILE A 381 -0.79 0.75 35.71
N LYS A 382 -1.48 0.98 36.83
CA LYS A 382 -1.55 0.05 37.97
C LYS A 382 -2.68 -0.98 37.87
N ALA A 383 -3.77 -0.59 37.23
CA ALA A 383 -4.89 -1.47 36.91
C ALA A 383 -5.59 -0.96 35.66
N TYR A 384 -6.20 -1.85 34.91
CA TYR A 384 -7.08 -1.50 33.80
C TYR A 384 -8.16 -2.58 33.63
N ARG A 385 -9.29 -2.20 33.03
CA ARG A 385 -10.37 -3.12 32.64
C ARG A 385 -10.95 -2.73 31.28
N PHE A 386 -11.41 -3.74 30.54
CA PHE A 386 -12.16 -3.55 29.30
C PHE A 386 -13.62 -3.94 29.51
N TYR A 387 -14.56 -3.16 28.95
CA TYR A 387 -15.98 -3.49 28.97
C TYR A 387 -16.75 -2.82 27.81
N PRO A 388 -17.80 -3.45 27.28
CA PRO A 388 -18.79 -2.77 26.47
C PRO A 388 -19.51 -1.69 27.30
N GLY A 389 -19.75 -0.52 26.73
CA GLY A 389 -20.47 0.58 27.38
C GLY A 389 -21.56 1.18 26.50
N VAL A 390 -22.42 1.98 27.13
CA VAL A 390 -23.25 3.01 26.48
C VAL A 390 -22.79 4.36 27.03
N MET A 391 -22.41 5.28 26.13
CA MET A 391 -21.88 6.60 26.49
C MET A 391 -22.70 7.72 25.84
N PHE A 392 -22.45 8.95 26.29
CA PHE A 392 -23.04 10.18 25.77
C PHE A 392 -21.91 11.22 25.71
N SER A 393 -21.51 11.64 24.51
CA SER A 393 -20.46 12.65 24.35
C SER A 393 -21.01 14.02 24.73
N HIS A 394 -20.44 14.64 25.77
CA HIS A 394 -20.95 15.90 26.32
C HIS A 394 -20.57 17.10 25.45
N ALA A 395 -19.43 17.01 24.74
CA ALA A 395 -19.02 17.96 23.72
C ALA A 395 -18.15 17.28 22.66
N ARG A 396 -18.32 17.71 21.40
CA ARG A 396 -17.31 17.56 20.34
C ARG A 396 -16.43 18.79 20.42
N LEU A 397 -15.19 18.60 20.85
CA LEU A 397 -14.18 19.65 20.88
C LEU A 397 -13.22 19.49 19.68
N THR A 398 -12.43 20.52 19.45
CA THR A 398 -11.35 20.52 18.45
C THR A 398 -10.01 20.75 19.13
N TYR A 399 -8.91 20.22 18.60
CA TYR A 399 -7.57 20.44 19.17
C TYR A 399 -7.28 21.92 19.42
N ASN A 400 -7.70 22.81 18.53
CA ASN A 400 -7.49 24.26 18.67
C ASN A 400 -8.33 24.89 19.80
N LYS A 401 -9.64 24.60 19.91
CA LYS A 401 -10.45 24.98 21.10
C LYS A 401 -9.80 24.50 22.41
N VAL A 402 -9.30 23.26 22.46
CA VAL A 402 -8.70 22.69 23.68
C VAL A 402 -7.38 23.38 24.02
N ALA A 403 -6.53 23.64 23.02
CA ALA A 403 -5.32 24.43 23.21
C ALA A 403 -5.62 25.85 23.70
N ALA A 404 -6.62 26.54 23.14
CA ALA A 404 -7.04 27.88 23.58
C ALA A 404 -7.54 27.92 25.03
N MET A 405 -8.23 26.87 25.50
CA MET A 405 -8.71 26.77 26.90
C MET A 405 -7.62 26.42 27.92
N LEU A 406 -6.63 25.60 27.54
CA LEU A 406 -5.63 25.04 28.48
C LEU A 406 -4.28 25.76 28.41
N TYR A 407 -3.87 26.22 27.23
CA TYR A 407 -2.53 26.75 26.96
C TYR A 407 -2.57 28.22 26.51
N GLY A 408 -3.60 28.61 25.75
CA GLY A 408 -3.81 29.96 25.27
C GLY A 408 -3.23 30.25 23.89
N ASN A 409 -3.10 31.53 23.56
CA ASN A 409 -2.41 32.03 22.36
C ASN A 409 -0.87 31.98 22.53
N GLU A 410 -0.12 32.53 21.58
CA GLU A 410 1.35 32.62 21.62
C GLU A 410 1.89 33.43 22.82
N GLU A 411 1.07 34.32 23.38
CA GLU A 411 1.38 35.11 24.60
C GLU A 411 0.99 34.38 25.90
N GLY A 412 0.43 33.16 25.81
CA GLY A 412 -0.09 32.38 26.94
C GLY A 412 -1.46 32.84 27.47
N VAL A 413 -2.13 33.76 26.78
CA VAL A 413 -3.46 34.25 27.15
C VAL A 413 -4.51 33.21 26.76
N ARG A 414 -5.22 32.67 27.77
CA ARG A 414 -6.28 31.68 27.58
C ARG A 414 -7.59 32.32 27.12
N ASP A 415 -8.35 31.57 26.33
CA ASP A 415 -9.69 31.98 25.91
C ASP A 415 -10.69 31.75 27.05
N GLU A 416 -10.92 32.81 27.85
CA GLU A 416 -11.87 32.77 28.97
C GLU A 416 -13.35 32.70 28.51
N ALA A 417 -13.67 33.00 27.24
CA ALA A 417 -15.01 32.80 26.71
C ALA A 417 -15.28 31.30 26.43
N LEU A 418 -14.32 30.59 25.83
CA LEU A 418 -14.37 29.13 25.69
C LEU A 418 -14.31 28.41 27.05
N ARG A 419 -13.49 28.91 28.01
CA ARG A 419 -13.45 28.35 29.37
C ARG A 419 -14.77 28.55 30.11
N ALA A 420 -15.50 29.64 29.86
CA ALA A 420 -16.86 29.84 30.35
C ALA A 420 -17.89 28.94 29.64
N GLU A 421 -17.84 28.81 28.30
CA GLU A 421 -18.70 27.90 27.50
C GLU A 421 -18.58 26.45 27.98
N HIS A 422 -17.37 26.02 28.34
CA HIS A 422 -17.05 24.63 28.69
C HIS A 422 -16.70 24.42 30.18
N ALA A 423 -17.12 25.33 31.06
CA ALA A 423 -16.73 25.37 32.48
C ALA A 423 -16.97 24.05 33.25
N ALA A 424 -18.02 23.30 32.92
CA ALA A 424 -18.31 22.00 33.54
C ALA A 424 -17.38 20.86 33.09
N LEU A 425 -16.76 20.99 31.92
CA LEU A 425 -15.81 20.02 31.35
C LEU A 425 -14.37 20.35 31.73
N LEU A 426 -14.10 21.63 32.01
CA LEU A 426 -12.77 22.18 32.24
C LEU A 426 -11.94 21.44 33.32
N PRO A 427 -12.49 21.02 34.49
CA PRO A 427 -11.72 20.24 35.47
C PRO A 427 -11.20 18.90 34.94
N HIS A 428 -11.90 18.30 33.97
CA HIS A 428 -11.52 17.04 33.34
C HIS A 428 -10.50 17.26 32.21
N LEU A 429 -10.59 18.38 31.49
CA LEU A 429 -9.58 18.81 30.52
C LEU A 429 -8.25 19.19 31.22
N GLU A 430 -8.31 19.89 32.35
CA GLU A 430 -7.14 20.23 33.17
C GLU A 430 -6.55 18.97 33.84
N ALA A 431 -7.36 17.97 34.22
CA ALA A 431 -6.87 16.67 34.66
C ALA A 431 -6.19 15.85 33.54
N LEU A 432 -6.73 15.92 32.31
CA LEU A 432 -6.11 15.30 31.12
C LEU A 432 -4.73 15.91 30.81
N ASP A 433 -4.56 17.23 30.88
CA ASP A 433 -3.22 17.84 30.70
C ASP A 433 -2.24 17.36 31.76
N VAL A 434 -2.60 17.40 33.04
CA VAL A 434 -1.68 16.96 34.12
C VAL A 434 -1.29 15.49 33.95
N LEU A 435 -2.21 14.63 33.51
CA LEU A 435 -1.91 13.24 33.15
C LEU A 435 -1.00 13.14 31.91
N PHE A 436 -1.26 13.92 30.86
CA PHE A 436 -0.39 14.02 29.67
C PHE A 436 1.05 14.43 30.05
N ARG A 437 1.23 15.45 30.90
CA ARG A 437 2.57 15.85 31.39
C ARG A 437 3.27 14.75 32.20
N ILE A 438 2.52 13.83 32.81
CA ILE A 438 3.05 12.65 33.53
C ILE A 438 3.42 11.54 32.53
N LEU A 439 2.55 11.24 31.56
CA LEU A 439 2.78 10.23 30.51
C LEU A 439 3.97 10.61 29.61
N LEU A 440 4.09 11.87 29.21
CA LEU A 440 5.23 12.37 28.43
C LEU A 440 6.57 12.17 29.15
N LYS A 441 6.62 12.37 30.47
CA LYS A 441 7.80 12.07 31.31
C LYS A 441 8.09 10.56 31.38
N ALA A 442 7.06 9.73 31.40
CA ALA A 442 7.21 8.27 31.33
C ALA A 442 7.70 7.81 29.95
N ARG A 443 7.22 8.41 28.84
CA ARG A 443 7.68 8.18 27.46
C ARG A 443 9.16 8.55 27.28
N ALA A 444 9.56 9.73 27.77
CA ALA A 444 10.97 10.14 27.78
C ALA A 444 11.85 9.18 28.59
N LYS A 445 11.42 8.79 29.81
CA LYS A 445 12.15 7.81 30.65
C LYS A 445 12.24 6.41 30.02
N ARG A 446 11.24 6.01 29.23
CA ARG A 446 11.23 4.75 28.46
C ARG A 446 12.18 4.78 27.25
N GLY A 447 12.59 5.98 26.81
CA GLY A 447 13.46 6.17 25.67
C GLY A 447 12.77 5.89 24.33
N ALA A 448 11.49 6.24 24.21
CA ALA A 448 10.84 6.35 22.91
C ALA A 448 11.51 7.43 22.06
N ILE A 449 11.52 7.25 20.74
CA ILE A 449 12.07 8.23 19.80
C ILE A 449 10.93 9.16 19.37
N GLU A 450 11.16 10.46 19.42
CA GLU A 450 10.33 11.48 18.75
C GLU A 450 11.26 12.17 17.73
N PHE A 451 10.86 12.18 16.46
CA PHE A 451 11.49 12.93 15.39
C PHE A 451 10.54 14.08 15.01
N GLU A 452 11.07 15.26 14.71
CA GLU A 452 10.24 16.39 14.30
C GLU A 452 10.06 16.37 12.78
N THR A 453 8.81 16.31 12.32
CA THR A 453 8.43 16.33 10.90
C THR A 453 7.34 17.36 10.68
N VAL A 454 7.53 18.24 9.69
CA VAL A 454 6.52 19.24 9.30
C VAL A 454 5.58 18.62 8.28
N GLU A 455 4.36 18.30 8.70
CA GLU A 455 3.26 17.94 7.81
C GLU A 455 2.64 19.20 7.19
N THR A 456 1.98 19.06 6.03
CA THR A 456 1.54 20.21 5.22
C THR A 456 0.09 20.08 4.81
N ARG A 457 -0.74 21.07 5.15
CA ARG A 457 -2.15 21.14 4.72
C ARG A 457 -2.32 22.09 3.54
N MET A 458 -3.14 21.67 2.58
CA MET A 458 -3.54 22.47 1.43
C MET A 458 -4.81 23.25 1.80
N VAL A 459 -4.78 24.58 1.61
CA VAL A 459 -5.95 25.45 1.76
C VAL A 459 -6.52 25.69 0.37
N PHE A 460 -7.78 25.31 0.16
CA PHE A 460 -8.46 25.44 -1.13
C PHE A 460 -9.36 26.68 -1.18
N GLY A 461 -9.29 27.41 -2.29
CA GLY A 461 -10.14 28.57 -2.56
C GLY A 461 -11.56 28.18 -2.99
N ALA A 462 -12.42 29.19 -3.16
CA ALA A 462 -13.81 28.99 -3.57
C ALA A 462 -13.98 28.50 -5.03
N ASP A 463 -12.92 28.59 -5.84
CA ASP A 463 -12.83 28.01 -7.19
C ASP A 463 -12.40 26.53 -7.20
N GLY A 464 -11.99 25.99 -6.05
CA GLY A 464 -11.51 24.61 -5.90
C GLY A 464 -9.99 24.44 -6.02
N LYS A 465 -9.25 25.48 -6.43
CA LYS A 465 -7.78 25.45 -6.53
C LYS A 465 -7.12 25.63 -5.16
N ILE A 466 -5.82 25.33 -5.08
CA ILE A 466 -5.00 25.63 -3.90
C ILE A 466 -4.75 27.14 -3.83
N GLU A 467 -5.21 27.78 -2.76
CA GLU A 467 -4.92 29.18 -2.42
C GLU A 467 -3.53 29.30 -1.79
N ARG A 468 -3.20 28.38 -0.87
CA ARG A 468 -1.87 28.24 -0.25
C ARG A 468 -1.64 26.84 0.31
N ILE A 469 -0.37 26.48 0.47
CA ILE A 469 0.08 25.34 1.29
C ILE A 469 0.57 25.93 2.61
N VAL A 470 0.24 25.30 3.74
CA VAL A 470 0.65 25.73 5.09
C VAL A 470 1.21 24.55 5.89
N PRO A 471 2.15 24.78 6.82
CA PRO A 471 2.54 23.76 7.80
C PRO A 471 1.37 23.48 8.76
N GLU A 472 1.21 22.22 9.17
CA GLU A 472 0.19 21.83 10.15
C GLU A 472 0.80 21.76 11.56
N HIS A 473 0.27 22.58 12.48
CA HIS A 473 0.88 22.79 13.79
C HIS A 473 0.35 21.80 14.85
N ARG A 474 1.08 20.69 15.07
CA ARG A 474 0.85 19.69 16.13
C ARG A 474 1.04 20.29 17.54
N ASN A 475 0.03 21.00 18.03
CA ASN A 475 -0.02 21.56 19.39
C ASN A 475 -0.21 20.45 20.46
N ASP A 476 -0.03 20.80 21.74
CA ASP A 476 -0.08 19.83 22.86
C ASP A 476 -1.44 19.14 23.03
N ALA A 477 -2.56 19.67 22.52
CA ALA A 477 -3.87 18.99 22.59
C ALA A 477 -3.91 17.73 21.70
N HIS A 478 -3.18 17.72 20.58
CA HIS A 478 -2.99 16.52 19.76
C HIS A 478 -2.18 15.47 20.54
N ARG A 479 -1.11 15.91 21.23
CA ARG A 479 -0.19 15.05 21.99
C ARG A 479 -0.84 14.47 23.25
N LEU A 480 -1.76 15.21 23.86
CA LEU A 480 -2.62 14.76 24.96
C LEU A 480 -3.49 13.57 24.52
N ILE A 481 -4.16 13.66 23.37
CA ILE A 481 -4.93 12.54 22.80
C ILE A 481 -4.01 11.39 22.41
N GLU A 482 -2.86 11.66 21.78
CA GLU A 482 -1.87 10.64 21.40
C GLU A 482 -1.45 9.79 22.62
N GLU A 483 -1.02 10.38 23.74
CA GLU A 483 -0.65 9.64 24.95
C GLU A 483 -1.84 8.86 25.55
N CYS A 484 -3.06 9.38 25.49
CA CYS A 484 -4.25 8.65 25.94
C CYS A 484 -4.53 7.41 25.08
N MET A 485 -4.40 7.53 23.75
CA MET A 485 -4.56 6.41 22.83
C MET A 485 -3.42 5.40 22.92
N LEU A 486 -2.18 5.85 23.13
CA LEU A 486 -1.03 4.98 23.40
C LEU A 486 -1.25 4.14 24.66
N ALA A 487 -1.76 4.72 25.75
CA ALA A 487 -2.08 3.99 26.97
C ALA A 487 -3.14 2.90 26.73
N ALA A 488 -4.25 3.23 26.05
CA ALA A 488 -5.31 2.27 25.73
C ALA A 488 -4.83 1.13 24.79
N ASN A 489 -4.02 1.46 23.77
CA ASN A 489 -3.42 0.50 22.84
C ASN A 489 -2.46 -0.48 23.54
N VAL A 490 -1.66 -0.01 24.50
CA VAL A 490 -0.80 -0.87 25.33
C VAL A 490 -1.63 -1.78 26.23
N CYS A 491 -2.68 -1.25 26.89
CA CYS A 491 -3.60 -2.05 27.68
C CYS A 491 -4.30 -3.14 26.84
N ALA A 492 -4.72 -2.83 25.61
CA ALA A 492 -5.35 -3.79 24.70
C ALA A 492 -4.38 -4.92 24.33
N SER A 493 -3.15 -4.56 23.94
CA SER A 493 -2.09 -5.52 23.62
C SER A 493 -1.79 -6.44 24.80
N GLU A 494 -1.65 -5.86 26.01
CA GLU A 494 -1.33 -6.65 27.20
C GLU A 494 -2.51 -7.53 27.68
N PHE A 495 -3.75 -7.07 27.52
CA PHE A 495 -4.96 -7.84 27.80
C PHE A 495 -5.04 -9.11 26.95
N LEU A 496 -4.85 -8.98 25.64
CA LEU A 496 -4.91 -10.09 24.70
C LEU A 496 -3.74 -11.07 24.91
N ARG A 497 -2.54 -10.54 25.14
CA ARG A 497 -1.34 -11.32 25.51
C ARG A 497 -1.53 -12.13 26.80
N LYS A 498 -2.04 -11.51 27.88
CA LYS A 498 -2.34 -12.18 29.17
C LYS A 498 -3.32 -13.34 28.99
N ASN A 499 -4.35 -13.14 28.18
CA ASN A 499 -5.40 -14.14 27.93
C ASN A 499 -5.05 -15.14 26.80
N LYS A 500 -3.85 -15.05 26.20
CA LYS A 500 -3.37 -15.92 25.10
C LYS A 500 -4.31 -15.94 23.89
N GLN A 501 -5.02 -14.83 23.67
CA GLN A 501 -5.92 -14.61 22.55
C GLN A 501 -5.13 -14.10 21.34
N PRO A 502 -5.13 -14.81 20.19
CA PRO A 502 -4.53 -14.31 18.96
C PRO A 502 -5.12 -12.96 18.54
N SER A 503 -4.25 -12.08 18.04
CA SER A 503 -4.62 -10.76 17.52
C SER A 503 -3.45 -10.20 16.70
N LEU A 504 -3.65 -9.08 16.02
CA LEU A 504 -2.57 -8.35 15.37
C LEU A 504 -1.87 -7.43 16.37
N TYR A 505 -0.54 -7.52 16.43
CA TYR A 505 0.32 -6.49 16.99
C TYR A 505 0.64 -5.46 15.90
N ARG A 506 0.82 -4.20 16.30
CA ARG A 506 1.44 -3.19 15.45
C ARG A 506 2.91 -3.18 15.81
N VAL A 507 3.72 -3.85 14.98
CA VAL A 507 5.13 -4.07 15.21
C VAL A 507 5.99 -3.06 14.46
N HIS A 508 7.16 -2.77 15.01
CA HIS A 508 8.22 -1.99 14.36
C HIS A 508 9.54 -2.59 14.82
N GLU A 509 10.22 -3.28 13.92
CA GLU A 509 11.50 -3.94 14.18
C GLU A 509 12.64 -2.96 14.44
N ALA A 510 13.74 -3.45 15.03
CA ALA A 510 14.98 -2.69 15.07
C ALA A 510 15.56 -2.51 13.64
N PRO A 511 16.32 -1.43 13.39
CA PRO A 511 17.12 -1.29 12.18
C PRO A 511 18.01 -2.51 11.91
N SER A 512 18.09 -2.94 10.65
CA SER A 512 18.96 -4.05 10.24
C SER A 512 20.45 -3.73 10.44
N VAL A 513 21.27 -4.78 10.63
CA VAL A 513 22.72 -4.66 10.90
C VAL A 513 23.44 -3.80 9.84
N GLU A 514 23.10 -3.94 8.56
CA GLU A 514 23.66 -3.09 7.48
C GLU A 514 23.32 -1.60 7.68
N LYS A 515 22.03 -1.28 7.90
CA LYS A 515 21.57 0.10 8.15
C LYS A 515 22.22 0.69 9.42
N LEU A 516 22.43 -0.14 10.45
CA LEU A 516 23.16 0.26 11.67
C LEU A 516 24.64 0.53 11.39
N GLY A 517 25.31 -0.27 10.56
CA GLY A 517 26.68 -0.03 10.13
C GLY A 517 26.82 1.32 9.43
N LYS A 518 26.02 1.55 8.38
CA LYS A 518 25.99 2.82 7.64
C LYS A 518 25.69 4.02 8.54
N LEU A 519 24.74 3.90 9.48
CA LEU A 519 24.44 4.96 10.45
C LEU A 519 25.62 5.23 11.42
N ARG A 520 26.34 4.19 11.84
CA ARG A 520 27.50 4.34 12.73
C ARG A 520 28.66 5.05 12.03
N GLU A 521 28.93 4.71 10.77
CA GLU A 521 29.92 5.37 9.92
C GLU A 521 29.57 6.84 9.69
N PHE A 522 28.32 7.12 9.30
CA PHE A 522 27.80 8.48 9.13
C PHE A 522 27.92 9.31 10.41
N LEU A 523 27.43 8.80 11.56
CA LEU A 523 27.50 9.54 12.83
C LEU A 523 28.94 9.83 13.27
N ALA A 524 29.89 8.93 12.98
CA ALA A 524 31.29 9.11 13.33
C ALA A 524 31.92 10.34 12.64
N GLU A 525 31.51 10.67 11.40
CA GLU A 525 31.97 11.91 10.73
C GLU A 525 31.59 13.19 11.47
N PHE A 526 30.45 13.18 12.17
CA PHE A 526 29.96 14.32 12.97
C PHE A 526 30.50 14.33 14.41
N GLY A 527 31.42 13.41 14.74
CA GLY A 527 31.94 13.20 16.09
C GLY A 527 30.95 12.52 17.04
N LEU A 528 29.92 11.85 16.50
CA LEU A 528 28.84 11.23 17.27
C LEU A 528 28.99 9.71 17.30
N GLY A 529 28.61 9.10 18.42
CA GLY A 529 28.59 7.65 18.59
C GLY A 529 27.21 7.18 19.05
N LEU A 530 26.63 6.23 18.30
CA LEU A 530 25.43 5.51 18.71
C LEU A 530 25.79 4.52 19.83
N GLY A 531 25.00 4.50 20.91
CA GLY A 531 25.22 3.63 22.08
C GLY A 531 24.91 2.14 21.81
N GLY A 532 24.71 1.39 22.89
CA GLY A 532 24.05 0.08 22.89
C GLY A 532 24.77 -1.11 22.21
N GLY A 533 26.00 -0.95 21.72
CA GLY A 533 26.75 -2.03 21.05
C GLY A 533 26.08 -2.48 19.74
N ASP A 534 26.17 -3.76 19.40
CA ASP A 534 25.67 -4.29 18.13
C ASP A 534 24.14 -4.27 18.03
N SER A 535 23.43 -4.19 19.17
CA SER A 535 21.96 -4.16 19.26
C SER A 535 21.46 -2.92 20.04
N PRO A 536 21.61 -1.71 19.46
CA PRO A 536 21.22 -0.47 20.12
C PRO A 536 19.70 -0.40 20.35
N ARG A 537 19.29 0.12 21.51
CA ARG A 537 17.86 0.30 21.84
C ARG A 537 17.36 1.67 21.39
N ALA A 538 16.05 1.83 21.31
CA ALA A 538 15.41 3.13 21.05
C ALA A 538 15.94 4.26 21.96
N ALA A 539 16.18 3.95 23.23
CA ALA A 539 16.80 4.87 24.19
C ALA A 539 18.22 5.32 23.81
N ASP A 540 18.97 4.56 23.02
CA ASP A 540 20.30 4.95 22.52
C ASP A 540 20.20 5.88 21.30
N PHE A 541 19.15 5.73 20.49
CA PHE A 541 18.81 6.72 19.46
C PHE A 541 18.32 8.03 20.09
N ALA A 542 17.44 7.97 21.09
CA ALA A 542 16.95 9.16 21.81
C ALA A 542 18.10 9.97 22.45
N LYS A 543 19.12 9.30 23.01
CA LYS A 543 20.36 9.96 23.49
C LYS A 543 21.16 10.67 22.39
N VAL A 544 21.05 10.24 21.14
CA VAL A 544 21.67 10.96 20.00
C VAL A 544 20.79 12.14 19.61
N VAL A 545 19.47 11.98 19.49
CA VAL A 545 18.52 13.07 19.18
C VAL A 545 18.67 14.23 20.16
N GLU A 546 18.73 13.96 21.47
CA GLU A 546 18.92 15.01 22.49
C GLU A 546 20.27 15.72 22.34
N LYS A 547 21.37 14.99 22.06
CA LYS A 547 22.72 15.55 21.85
C LYS A 547 22.84 16.42 20.60
N ILE A 548 21.97 16.23 19.61
CA ILE A 548 22.02 17.00 18.36
C ILE A 548 21.04 18.16 18.32
N LYS A 549 20.20 18.35 19.35
CA LYS A 549 19.07 19.28 19.31
C LYS A 549 19.45 20.71 18.94
N ASP A 550 20.53 21.22 19.52
CA ASP A 550 20.98 22.62 19.35
C ASP A 550 22.10 22.78 18.30
N ARG A 551 22.24 21.84 17.35
CA ARG A 551 23.30 21.84 16.33
C ARG A 551 22.85 22.46 15.00
N PRO A 552 23.77 22.95 14.15
CA PRO A 552 23.45 23.39 12.79
C PRO A 552 23.17 22.23 11.81
N ASP A 553 23.36 20.97 12.22
CA ASP A 553 23.21 19.76 11.41
C ASP A 553 22.13 18.79 11.95
N THR A 554 21.29 19.24 12.89
CA THR A 554 20.21 18.44 13.51
C THR A 554 19.29 17.77 12.49
N GLN A 555 18.78 18.55 11.53
CA GLN A 555 17.82 18.08 10.53
C GLN A 555 18.43 16.99 9.62
N LEU A 556 19.71 17.14 9.25
CA LEU A 556 20.47 16.13 8.51
C LEU A 556 20.55 14.83 9.30
N ILE A 557 21.03 14.90 10.54
CA ILE A 557 21.27 13.71 11.36
C ILE A 557 19.95 13.01 11.73
N GLN A 558 18.90 13.77 12.07
CA GLN A 558 17.55 13.22 12.28
C GLN A 558 17.01 12.54 11.02
N THR A 559 17.18 13.13 9.83
CA THR A 559 16.70 12.56 8.56
C THR A 559 17.38 11.22 8.26
N VAL A 560 18.69 11.10 8.50
CA VAL A 560 19.42 9.84 8.30
C VAL A 560 19.01 8.81 9.36
N MET A 561 18.89 9.19 10.63
CA MET A 561 18.41 8.31 11.70
C MET A 561 16.98 7.79 11.45
N LEU A 562 16.09 8.62 10.89
CA LEU A 562 14.74 8.21 10.49
C LEU A 562 14.78 7.22 9.32
N ARG A 563 15.64 7.46 8.31
CA ARG A 563 15.85 6.54 7.17
C ARG A 563 16.48 5.19 7.58
N THR A 564 17.22 5.16 8.70
CA THR A 564 17.71 3.92 9.32
C THR A 564 16.61 3.06 9.93
N MET A 565 15.44 3.62 10.27
CA MET A 565 14.31 2.84 10.83
C MET A 565 13.74 1.82 9.83
N GLN A 566 12.93 0.90 10.34
CA GLN A 566 12.08 0.03 9.51
C GLN A 566 10.68 0.64 9.39
N GLN A 567 9.89 0.16 8.43
CA GLN A 567 8.46 0.48 8.40
C GLN A 567 7.74 -0.34 9.48
N ALA A 568 6.75 0.27 10.13
CA ALA A 568 5.86 -0.45 11.04
C ALA A 568 4.83 -1.27 10.23
N MET A 569 4.40 -2.42 10.75
CA MET A 569 3.46 -3.32 10.07
C MET A 569 2.54 -4.06 11.06
N TYR A 570 1.54 -4.77 10.55
CA TYR A 570 0.68 -5.64 11.34
C TYR A 570 1.16 -7.10 11.22
N SER A 571 1.38 -7.76 12.35
CA SER A 571 1.72 -9.19 12.42
C SER A 571 1.10 -9.83 13.68
N PRO A 572 0.72 -11.11 13.66
CA PRO A 572 0.34 -11.84 14.88
C PRO A 572 1.53 -12.25 15.76
N GLU A 573 2.77 -12.13 15.28
CA GLU A 573 3.96 -12.26 16.12
C GLU A 573 4.32 -10.91 16.75
N ASN A 574 4.64 -10.93 18.06
CA ASN A 574 5.01 -9.72 18.78
C ASN A 574 6.53 -9.59 18.91
N VAL A 575 7.14 -8.87 17.96
CA VAL A 575 8.54 -8.42 18.03
C VAL A 575 8.71 -7.06 18.73
N GLY A 576 7.61 -6.49 19.25
CA GLY A 576 7.57 -5.17 19.89
C GLY A 576 7.53 -4.00 18.90
N HIS A 577 7.67 -2.78 19.41
CA HIS A 577 7.60 -1.56 18.61
C HIS A 577 8.76 -0.59 18.95
N PHE A 578 9.86 -0.71 18.20
CA PHE A 578 11.12 -0.01 18.42
C PHE A 578 10.95 1.50 18.65
N GLY A 579 10.37 2.24 17.70
CA GLY A 579 10.25 3.71 17.80
C GLY A 579 9.50 4.23 19.03
N LEU A 580 8.52 3.48 19.56
CA LEU A 580 7.74 3.86 20.75
C LEU A 580 8.33 3.27 22.05
N ALA A 581 9.38 2.46 21.95
CA ALA A 581 10.02 1.71 23.03
C ALA A 581 9.02 0.84 23.84
N TYR A 582 8.07 0.19 23.18
CA TYR A 582 7.13 -0.77 23.81
C TYR A 582 7.48 -2.22 23.49
N GLU A 583 7.41 -3.09 24.50
CA GLU A 583 7.58 -4.55 24.36
C GLU A 583 6.44 -5.21 23.60
N ALA A 584 5.23 -4.66 23.70
CA ALA A 584 4.05 -5.07 22.95
C ALA A 584 3.14 -3.87 22.67
N TYR A 585 2.61 -3.78 21.46
CA TYR A 585 1.75 -2.67 21.03
C TYR A 585 0.74 -3.16 19.97
N THR A 586 -0.48 -2.64 20.02
CA THR A 586 -1.63 -3.08 19.20
C THR A 586 -2.55 -1.90 18.96
N HIS A 587 -2.99 -1.67 17.72
CA HIS A 587 -4.02 -0.67 17.43
C HIS A 587 -5.41 -1.16 17.87
N PHE A 588 -6.06 -0.40 18.75
CA PHE A 588 -7.41 -0.63 19.30
C PHE A 588 -8.33 0.59 19.11
N THR A 589 -7.75 1.79 18.98
CA THR A 589 -8.42 3.09 19.12
C THR A 589 -9.00 3.70 17.84
N SER A 590 -9.03 2.99 16.70
CA SER A 590 -9.66 3.53 15.48
C SER A 590 -10.38 2.51 14.57
N PRO A 591 -11.35 1.73 15.10
CA PRO A 591 -12.05 0.68 14.35
C PRO A 591 -13.01 1.18 13.26
N ILE A 592 -13.36 2.47 13.18
CA ILE A 592 -14.16 3.02 12.07
C ILE A 592 -13.33 3.03 10.78
N ARG A 593 -12.02 3.26 10.89
CA ARG A 593 -11.11 3.53 9.78
C ARG A 593 -9.93 2.56 9.64
N ARG A 594 -9.77 1.57 10.54
CA ARG A 594 -8.76 0.51 10.47
C ARG A 594 -9.37 -0.87 10.79
N TYR A 595 -9.20 -1.84 9.90
CA TYR A 595 -9.69 -3.21 10.08
C TYR A 595 -8.95 -4.00 11.18
N PRO A 596 -7.64 -3.81 11.42
CA PRO A 596 -6.95 -4.41 12.57
C PRO A 596 -7.62 -4.10 13.91
N ASP A 597 -7.98 -2.83 14.17
CA ASP A 597 -8.67 -2.39 15.38
C ASP A 597 -10.03 -3.08 15.54
N LEU A 598 -10.80 -3.24 14.44
CA LEU A 598 -12.07 -3.96 14.44
C LEU A 598 -11.90 -5.44 14.86
N LEU A 599 -10.81 -6.10 14.45
CA LEU A 599 -10.49 -7.45 14.90
C LEU A 599 -10.04 -7.49 16.36
N VAL A 600 -9.30 -6.48 16.82
CA VAL A 600 -8.87 -6.33 18.22
C VAL A 600 -10.08 -6.14 19.14
N HIS A 601 -11.09 -5.35 18.75
CA HIS A 601 -12.37 -5.24 19.46
C HIS A 601 -13.09 -6.59 19.58
N ARG A 602 -13.13 -7.39 18.51
CA ARG A 602 -13.72 -8.74 18.53
C ARG A 602 -12.95 -9.69 19.44
N ALA A 603 -11.62 -9.63 19.42
CA ALA A 603 -10.75 -10.40 20.29
C ALA A 603 -10.95 -10.05 21.78
N ILE A 604 -11.05 -8.75 22.11
CA ILE A 604 -11.35 -8.28 23.47
C ILE A 604 -12.72 -8.79 23.93
N LYS A 605 -13.77 -8.64 23.09
CA LYS A 605 -15.12 -9.14 23.40
C LYS A 605 -15.17 -10.65 23.63
N ALA A 606 -14.48 -11.44 22.81
CA ALA A 606 -14.41 -12.88 23.00
C ALA A 606 -13.82 -13.23 24.38
N VAL A 607 -12.68 -12.63 24.74
CA VAL A 607 -12.06 -12.82 26.06
C VAL A 607 -13.00 -12.42 27.20
N LEU A 608 -13.70 -11.28 27.10
CA LEU A 608 -14.67 -10.85 28.12
C LEU A 608 -15.86 -11.82 28.27
N THR A 609 -16.30 -12.45 27.18
CA THR A 609 -17.31 -13.53 27.19
C THR A 609 -16.74 -14.92 27.52
N LYS A 610 -15.45 -15.02 27.86
CA LYS A 610 -14.71 -16.27 28.11
C LYS A 610 -14.70 -17.23 26.91
N THR A 611 -14.70 -16.68 25.71
CA THR A 611 -14.56 -17.40 24.43
C THR A 611 -13.26 -17.00 23.72
N ARG A 612 -12.91 -17.69 22.63
CA ARG A 612 -11.77 -17.35 21.77
C ARG A 612 -12.29 -16.78 20.45
N TYR A 613 -11.71 -15.68 19.97
CA TYR A 613 -11.97 -15.17 18.62
C TYR A 613 -10.96 -15.74 17.63
N GLU A 614 -11.45 -16.25 16.51
CA GLU A 614 -10.65 -16.56 15.33
C GLU A 614 -11.40 -15.97 14.11
N PRO A 615 -10.72 -15.25 13.20
CA PRO A 615 -11.37 -14.67 12.02
C PRO A 615 -12.01 -15.76 11.16
N SER A 616 -13.26 -15.57 10.76
CA SER A 616 -14.00 -16.52 9.92
C SER A 616 -13.77 -16.32 8.42
N VAL A 617 -13.04 -15.28 8.02
CA VAL A 617 -12.70 -14.93 6.65
C VAL A 617 -11.29 -14.31 6.65
N GLY A 618 -10.39 -14.82 5.81
CA GLY A 618 -9.08 -14.21 5.52
C GLY A 618 -9.03 -13.65 4.09
N PRO A 619 -7.96 -12.94 3.69
CA PRO A 619 -7.76 -12.46 2.31
C PRO A 619 -7.82 -13.60 1.29
N VAL A 620 -7.20 -14.73 1.62
CA VAL A 620 -7.24 -15.97 0.82
C VAL A 620 -8.67 -16.56 0.73
N GLU A 621 -9.57 -16.21 1.67
CA GLU A 621 -11.00 -16.58 1.62
C GLU A 621 -11.84 -15.57 0.83
N LEU A 622 -11.51 -14.27 0.80
CA LEU A 622 -12.10 -13.32 -0.16
C LEU A 622 -11.74 -13.71 -1.61
N LEU A 623 -10.48 -14.11 -1.81
CA LEU A 623 -10.01 -14.74 -3.04
C LEU A 623 -10.68 -16.10 -3.34
N LYS A 624 -11.42 -16.69 -2.41
CA LYS A 624 -12.29 -17.87 -2.61
C LYS A 624 -13.78 -17.54 -2.71
N ASP A 625 -14.29 -16.44 -2.16
CA ASP A 625 -15.71 -16.08 -2.29
C ASP A 625 -16.03 -15.54 -3.70
N THR A 626 -15.04 -14.94 -4.36
CA THR A 626 -15.04 -14.77 -5.83
C THR A 626 -15.18 -16.11 -6.56
N ARG A 627 -14.47 -17.16 -6.13
CA ARG A 627 -14.62 -18.55 -6.64
C ARG A 627 -15.98 -19.19 -6.29
N ARG A 628 -16.83 -18.55 -5.45
CA ARG A 628 -18.02 -19.19 -4.84
C ARG A 628 -19.38 -18.75 -5.38
N ARG A 629 -19.43 -18.29 -6.64
CA ARG A 629 -20.68 -18.13 -7.40
C ARG A 629 -21.37 -19.49 -7.69
N LYS A 630 -22.05 -20.04 -6.66
CA LYS A 630 -22.92 -21.24 -6.63
C LYS A 630 -22.40 -22.49 -7.38
N GLY A 631 -21.89 -23.48 -6.63
CA GLY A 631 -22.08 -24.89 -7.04
C GLY A 631 -21.07 -25.95 -6.58
N GLY A 632 -19.86 -25.59 -6.17
CA GLY A 632 -18.82 -26.55 -5.78
C GLY A 632 -19.05 -27.17 -4.39
N LYS A 633 -18.66 -28.44 -4.24
CA LYS A 633 -18.61 -29.20 -2.97
C LYS A 633 -17.17 -29.74 -2.76
N LYS A 634 -16.94 -30.60 -1.75
CA LYS A 634 -15.62 -30.80 -1.12
C LYS A 634 -14.59 -31.51 -2.03
N PRO A 635 -13.27 -31.30 -1.82
CA PRO A 635 -12.21 -32.04 -2.52
C PRO A 635 -12.19 -33.54 -2.14
N ASP A 636 -11.67 -34.36 -3.05
CA ASP A 636 -11.47 -35.80 -2.86
C ASP A 636 -10.49 -36.15 -1.73
N GLU A 637 -10.58 -37.35 -1.17
CA GLU A 637 -9.73 -37.77 -0.05
C GLU A 637 -8.24 -37.87 -0.43
N ALA A 638 -7.91 -38.15 -1.69
CA ALA A 638 -6.54 -38.10 -2.19
C ALA A 638 -5.99 -36.66 -2.20
N PHE A 639 -6.78 -35.70 -2.70
CA PHE A 639 -6.42 -34.27 -2.66
C PHE A 639 -6.38 -33.75 -1.22
N ALA A 640 -7.33 -34.15 -0.37
CA ALA A 640 -7.35 -33.80 1.04
C ALA A 640 -6.19 -34.45 1.82
N ARG A 641 -5.66 -35.60 1.37
CA ARG A 641 -4.46 -36.23 1.94
C ARG A 641 -3.18 -35.53 1.45
N ALA A 642 -3.04 -35.29 0.16
CA ALA A 642 -1.91 -34.51 -0.38
C ALA A 642 -1.87 -33.10 0.22
N ALA A 643 -3.03 -32.44 0.33
CA ALA A 643 -3.17 -31.16 1.03
C ALA A 643 -2.92 -31.30 2.53
N ARG A 644 -3.26 -32.40 3.21
CA ARG A 644 -2.85 -32.63 4.62
C ARG A 644 -1.35 -32.87 4.78
N GLU A 645 -0.68 -33.50 3.83
CA GLU A 645 0.76 -33.80 3.89
C GLU A 645 1.64 -32.60 3.46
N ALA A 646 1.21 -31.86 2.43
CA ALA A 646 1.79 -30.57 2.04
C ALA A 646 1.48 -29.49 3.08
N SER A 647 0.23 -29.43 3.58
CA SER A 647 -0.09 -28.62 4.76
C SER A 647 0.80 -29.07 5.90
N ALA A 648 0.88 -30.33 6.34
CA ALA A 648 1.71 -30.72 7.49
C ALA A 648 3.16 -30.19 7.43
N LYS A 649 3.77 -30.11 6.25
CA LYS A 649 5.12 -29.54 6.06
C LYS A 649 5.18 -28.01 6.23
N HIS A 650 4.21 -27.24 5.70
CA HIS A 650 4.13 -25.80 5.99
C HIS A 650 3.51 -25.46 7.36
N ALA A 651 2.63 -26.32 7.84
CA ALA A 651 1.78 -26.15 9.01
C ALA A 651 2.54 -26.47 10.30
N ALA A 652 3.61 -27.27 10.24
CA ALA A 652 4.63 -27.31 11.30
C ALA A 652 5.16 -25.90 11.68
N SER A 653 5.10 -24.93 10.75
CA SER A 653 5.28 -23.50 11.02
C SER A 653 3.94 -22.76 11.20
N ALA A 654 2.98 -22.94 10.29
CA ALA A 654 1.76 -22.11 10.23
C ALA A 654 0.61 -22.47 11.24
N ILE A 655 0.67 -23.58 11.97
CA ILE A 655 -0.47 -24.12 12.78
C ILE A 655 -1.02 -23.18 13.85
N LYS A 656 -0.25 -22.19 14.34
CA LYS A 656 -0.73 -21.28 15.39
C LYS A 656 -1.41 -20.01 14.88
N ASN A 657 -0.97 -19.45 13.76
CA ASN A 657 -1.29 -18.07 13.38
C ASN A 657 -1.85 -17.88 11.96
N GLY A 658 -1.79 -18.87 11.06
CA GLY A 658 -1.97 -18.71 9.60
C GLY A 658 -2.90 -17.59 9.11
N ILE A 659 -4.19 -17.64 9.44
CA ILE A 659 -5.17 -16.63 8.98
C ILE A 659 -4.91 -15.21 9.50
N TRP A 660 -4.30 -15.07 10.68
CA TRP A 660 -3.87 -13.76 11.19
C TRP A 660 -2.61 -13.25 10.49
N GLU A 661 -1.74 -14.14 9.99
CA GLU A 661 -0.59 -13.73 9.19
C GLU A 661 -1.06 -13.18 7.84
N ASP A 662 -1.96 -13.91 7.14
CA ASP A 662 -2.57 -13.44 5.89
C ASP A 662 -3.19 -12.04 6.06
N ILE A 663 -3.98 -11.85 7.14
CA ILE A 663 -4.62 -10.56 7.45
C ILE A 663 -3.59 -9.49 7.80
N GLY A 664 -2.52 -9.83 8.55
CA GLY A 664 -1.46 -8.89 8.92
C GLY A 664 -0.71 -8.36 7.70
N VAL A 665 -0.31 -9.25 6.80
CA VAL A 665 0.30 -8.91 5.51
C VAL A 665 -0.65 -8.04 4.68
N HIS A 666 -1.91 -8.45 4.52
CA HIS A 666 -2.92 -7.71 3.75
C HIS A 666 -3.20 -6.31 4.31
N CYS A 667 -3.41 -6.17 5.63
CA CYS A 667 -3.66 -4.86 6.24
C CYS A 667 -2.43 -3.93 6.12
N SER A 668 -1.22 -4.50 6.13
CA SER A 668 0.02 -3.73 5.90
C SER A 668 0.20 -3.34 4.44
N GLN A 669 -0.33 -4.12 3.49
CA GLN A 669 -0.35 -3.79 2.07
C GLN A 669 -1.41 -2.71 1.75
N THR A 670 -2.61 -2.80 2.33
CA THR A 670 -3.66 -1.79 2.11
C THR A 670 -3.30 -0.43 2.70
N GLU A 671 -2.61 -0.42 3.84
CA GLU A 671 -2.07 0.79 4.47
C GLU A 671 -1.08 1.50 3.54
N ARG A 672 0.00 0.81 3.09
CA ARG A 672 0.96 1.38 2.13
C ARG A 672 0.30 1.85 0.83
N ARG A 673 -0.65 1.08 0.29
CA ARG A 673 -1.41 1.44 -0.93
C ARG A 673 -2.25 2.71 -0.76
N ALA A 674 -2.75 2.97 0.45
CA ALA A 674 -3.47 4.20 0.78
C ALA A 674 -2.52 5.39 0.93
N ASP A 675 -1.37 5.21 1.59
CA ASP A 675 -0.33 6.23 1.75
C ASP A 675 0.27 6.64 0.39
N GLU A 676 0.61 5.66 -0.44
CA GLU A 676 1.11 5.85 -1.81
C GLU A 676 0.10 6.62 -2.68
N ALA A 677 -1.19 6.27 -2.63
CA ALA A 677 -2.22 6.98 -3.37
C ALA A 677 -2.42 8.41 -2.87
N SER A 678 -2.41 8.63 -1.55
CA SER A 678 -2.60 9.95 -0.94
C SER A 678 -1.44 10.88 -1.30
N ARG A 679 -0.19 10.41 -1.17
CA ARG A 679 1.02 11.12 -1.61
C ARG A 679 1.03 11.39 -3.11
N ASP A 680 0.52 10.48 -3.93
CA ASP A 680 0.46 10.63 -5.39
C ASP A 680 -0.54 11.73 -5.83
N VAL A 681 -1.65 11.88 -5.09
CA VAL A 681 -2.58 13.03 -5.22
C VAL A 681 -1.92 14.33 -4.74
N GLU A 682 -1.30 14.34 -3.56
CA GLU A 682 -0.61 15.53 -3.05
C GLU A 682 0.52 15.99 -3.97
N THR A 683 1.29 15.07 -4.54
CA THR A 683 2.38 15.38 -5.46
C THR A 683 1.83 15.98 -6.75
N TRP A 684 0.72 15.45 -7.29
CA TRP A 684 0.05 16.06 -8.44
C TRP A 684 -0.48 17.46 -8.12
N LEU A 685 -1.13 17.65 -6.96
CA LEU A 685 -1.66 18.93 -6.51
C LEU A 685 -0.55 19.98 -6.32
N LYS A 686 0.59 19.57 -5.75
CA LYS A 686 1.80 20.40 -5.63
C LYS A 686 2.35 20.75 -7.02
N CYS A 687 2.41 19.82 -7.96
CA CYS A 687 2.80 20.13 -9.35
C CYS A 687 1.84 21.15 -9.99
N PHE A 688 0.52 20.93 -9.90
CA PHE A 688 -0.49 21.83 -10.47
C PHE A 688 -0.40 23.25 -9.90
N TYR A 689 -0.21 23.39 -8.58
CA TYR A 689 -0.02 24.69 -7.92
C TYR A 689 1.28 25.42 -8.35
N MET A 690 2.32 24.69 -8.74
CA MET A 690 3.57 25.27 -9.25
C MET A 690 3.57 25.57 -10.75
N GLN A 691 2.61 25.05 -11.53
CA GLN A 691 2.63 25.18 -12.99
C GLN A 691 2.62 26.66 -13.45
N ASP A 692 1.81 27.48 -12.80
CA ASP A 692 1.67 28.92 -13.12
C ASP A 692 2.86 29.76 -12.60
N ARG A 693 3.87 29.13 -11.98
CA ARG A 693 5.02 29.76 -11.29
C ARG A 693 6.39 29.51 -11.94
N VAL A 694 6.41 28.97 -13.16
CA VAL A 694 7.66 28.70 -13.89
C VAL A 694 8.43 30.01 -14.15
N GLY A 695 9.70 30.04 -13.75
CA GLY A 695 10.55 31.23 -13.70
C GLY A 695 10.65 31.91 -12.33
N GLU A 696 9.81 31.55 -11.35
CA GLU A 696 9.97 32.01 -9.96
C GLU A 696 11.22 31.41 -9.29
N GLN A 697 11.79 32.14 -8.33
CA GLN A 697 12.99 31.77 -7.59
C GLN A 697 12.66 31.53 -6.11
N TYR A 698 13.26 30.51 -5.52
CA TYR A 698 12.94 30.07 -4.16
C TYR A 698 14.20 29.66 -3.39
N THR A 699 14.15 29.76 -2.06
CA THR A 699 15.07 29.04 -1.17
C THR A 699 14.48 27.68 -0.78
N GLY A 700 15.37 26.72 -0.53
CA GLY A 700 15.01 25.38 -0.12
C GLY A 700 16.14 24.62 0.55
N ILE A 701 15.81 23.40 0.95
CA ILE A 701 16.68 22.45 1.64
C ILE A 701 16.81 21.20 0.78
N VAL A 702 18.04 20.71 0.60
CA VAL A 702 18.28 19.44 -0.09
C VAL A 702 17.68 18.29 0.72
N THR A 703 16.59 17.68 0.26
CA THR A 703 15.91 16.57 0.94
C THR A 703 16.39 15.20 0.48
N SER A 704 17.00 15.07 -0.69
CA SER A 704 17.63 13.82 -1.13
C SER A 704 18.79 14.08 -2.08
N VAL A 705 19.73 13.14 -2.14
CA VAL A 705 20.90 13.18 -3.02
C VAL A 705 21.01 11.82 -3.71
N THR A 706 21.28 11.83 -5.01
CA THR A 706 21.38 10.63 -5.85
C THR A 706 22.56 10.76 -6.82
N SER A 707 22.89 9.68 -7.53
CA SER A 707 23.89 9.70 -8.60
C SER A 707 23.52 10.54 -9.83
N PHE A 708 22.29 11.07 -9.92
CA PHE A 708 21.80 11.86 -11.06
C PHE A 708 21.32 13.28 -10.67
N GLY A 709 21.48 13.69 -9.41
CA GLY A 709 21.10 15.03 -8.96
C GLY A 709 20.70 15.10 -7.48
N ILE A 710 20.18 16.26 -7.08
CA ILE A 710 19.68 16.55 -5.73
C ILE A 710 18.19 16.90 -5.78
N PHE A 711 17.42 16.39 -4.83
CA PHE A 711 16.05 16.81 -4.60
C PHE A 711 16.05 17.93 -3.57
N VAL A 712 15.31 19.00 -3.85
CA VAL A 712 15.21 20.21 -3.03
C VAL A 712 13.74 20.39 -2.66
N THR A 713 13.46 20.56 -1.36
CA THR A 713 12.14 20.99 -0.89
C THR A 713 12.16 22.49 -0.60
N LEU A 714 11.20 23.21 -1.16
CA LEU A 714 11.05 24.66 -0.98
C LEU A 714 10.55 25.03 0.41
N ASP A 715 11.06 26.12 0.98
CA ASP A 715 10.84 26.48 2.39
C ASP A 715 9.39 26.81 2.73
N GLU A 716 8.76 27.71 1.95
CA GLU A 716 7.42 28.22 2.25
C GLU A 716 6.30 27.33 1.67
N LEU A 717 6.61 26.63 0.58
CA LEU A 717 5.62 25.87 -0.20
C LEU A 717 5.66 24.37 0.09
N PHE A 718 6.75 23.87 0.70
CA PHE A 718 6.97 22.46 1.02
C PHE A 718 6.77 21.53 -0.20
N VAL A 719 7.25 22.00 -1.35
CA VAL A 719 7.22 21.31 -2.64
C VAL A 719 8.61 20.76 -2.93
N GLU A 720 8.70 19.47 -3.26
CA GLU A 720 9.94 18.79 -3.64
C GLU A 720 10.12 18.79 -5.17
N GLY A 721 11.33 19.07 -5.65
CA GLY A 721 11.70 19.03 -7.07
C GLY A 721 13.18 18.69 -7.27
N LEU A 722 13.55 18.31 -8.49
CA LEU A 722 14.88 17.78 -8.84
C LEU A 722 15.76 18.87 -9.49
N VAL A 723 16.93 19.12 -8.93
CA VAL A 723 18.06 19.70 -9.69
C VAL A 723 18.88 18.54 -10.25
N HIS A 724 18.86 18.39 -11.58
CA HIS A 724 19.61 17.33 -12.26
C HIS A 724 21.12 17.61 -12.23
N ILE A 725 21.94 16.56 -12.28
CA ILE A 725 23.41 16.64 -12.20
C ILE A 725 24.06 17.55 -13.25
N SER A 726 23.42 17.76 -14.41
CA SER A 726 23.85 18.73 -15.44
C SER A 726 23.80 20.18 -14.98
N ASP A 727 22.91 20.50 -14.04
CA ASP A 727 22.58 21.86 -13.61
C ASP A 727 23.25 22.20 -12.26
N LEU A 728 24.11 21.31 -11.76
CA LEU A 728 24.99 21.53 -10.61
C LEU A 728 26.33 22.20 -10.97
N GLY A 729 26.65 22.31 -12.26
CA GLY A 729 27.84 22.99 -12.77
C GLY A 729 28.76 22.12 -13.62
N ALA A 730 29.79 22.74 -14.19
CA ALA A 730 30.72 22.12 -15.13
C ALA A 730 31.84 21.30 -14.44
N ASP A 731 31.47 20.27 -13.69
CA ASP A 731 32.38 19.35 -13.01
C ASP A 731 31.88 17.89 -13.08
N TYR A 732 32.74 16.92 -12.76
CA TYR A 732 32.36 15.52 -12.65
C TYR A 732 32.00 15.21 -11.19
N PHE A 733 30.70 15.08 -10.88
CA PHE A 733 30.23 14.84 -9.52
C PHE A 733 30.17 13.34 -9.20
N HIS A 734 30.83 12.94 -8.12
CA HIS A 734 30.79 11.59 -7.57
C HIS A 734 29.77 11.52 -6.43
N TYR A 735 28.97 10.46 -6.39
CA TYR A 735 27.99 10.23 -5.31
C TYR A 735 28.64 9.47 -4.15
N ASP A 736 28.70 10.13 -3.01
CA ASP A 736 29.13 9.59 -1.72
C ASP A 736 27.89 9.17 -0.93
N GLU A 737 27.57 7.86 -0.96
CA GLU A 737 26.42 7.28 -0.27
C GLU A 737 26.53 7.48 1.25
N ALA A 738 27.74 7.31 1.81
CA ALA A 738 27.97 7.40 3.25
C ALA A 738 27.78 8.83 3.78
N ARG A 739 28.10 9.85 2.98
CA ARG A 739 27.88 11.28 3.33
C ARG A 739 26.54 11.85 2.88
N HIS A 740 25.75 11.08 2.11
CA HIS A 740 24.61 11.57 1.33
C HIS A 740 24.96 12.85 0.56
N ALA A 741 26.01 12.79 -0.25
CA ALA A 741 26.59 13.95 -0.92
C ALA A 741 26.93 13.69 -2.40
N LEU A 742 26.78 14.71 -3.24
CA LEU A 742 27.47 14.79 -4.54
C LEU A 742 28.70 15.68 -4.37
N VAL A 743 29.87 15.22 -4.81
CA VAL A 743 31.16 15.92 -4.66
C VAL A 743 31.85 16.06 -6.02
N GLY A 744 32.11 17.30 -6.44
CA GLY A 744 32.77 17.63 -7.70
C GLY A 744 34.27 17.34 -7.67
N GLU A 745 34.75 16.53 -8.62
CA GLU A 745 36.12 16.02 -8.69
C GLU A 745 37.18 17.13 -8.79
N ARG A 746 36.91 18.21 -9.54
CA ARG A 746 37.88 19.27 -9.85
C ARG A 746 37.69 20.52 -9.01
N SER A 747 36.44 20.87 -8.74
CA SER A 747 36.06 22.08 -8.02
C SER A 747 36.01 21.88 -6.50
N GLY A 748 35.88 20.63 -6.02
CA GLY A 748 35.68 20.33 -4.61
C GLY A 748 34.34 20.84 -4.06
N GLN A 749 33.42 21.28 -4.93
CA GLN A 749 32.08 21.65 -4.54
C GLN A 749 31.31 20.42 -4.03
N GLN A 750 30.52 20.60 -2.98
CA GLN A 750 29.65 19.57 -2.45
C GLN A 750 28.19 20.03 -2.42
N PHE A 751 27.28 19.10 -2.63
CA PHE A 751 25.85 19.25 -2.33
C PHE A 751 25.44 18.09 -1.43
N ARG A 752 25.23 18.34 -0.14
CA ARG A 752 24.82 17.32 0.83
C ARG A 752 23.34 17.40 1.15
N LEU A 753 22.82 16.30 1.68
CA LEU A 753 21.56 16.26 2.40
C LEU A 753 21.50 17.38 3.47
N SER A 754 20.39 18.12 3.49
CA SER A 754 20.10 19.32 4.26
C SER A 754 20.97 20.57 4.00
N ASP A 755 21.81 20.63 2.96
CA ASP A 755 22.42 21.91 2.57
C ASP A 755 21.35 22.91 2.07
N ARG A 756 21.57 24.20 2.34
CA ARG A 756 20.70 25.31 1.92
C ARG A 756 21.03 25.74 0.49
N VAL A 757 20.02 25.82 -0.37
CA VAL A 757 20.16 26.17 -1.79
C VAL A 757 19.08 27.15 -2.25
N SER A 758 19.39 27.93 -3.28
CA SER A 758 18.45 28.81 -4.00
C SER A 758 18.28 28.27 -5.42
N VAL A 759 17.03 28.10 -5.85
CA VAL A 759 16.66 27.43 -7.10
C VAL A 759 15.66 28.23 -7.92
N GLU A 760 15.73 28.09 -9.23
CA GLU A 760 14.77 28.59 -10.22
C GLU A 760 13.86 27.43 -10.65
N LEU A 761 12.54 27.65 -10.69
CA LEU A 761 11.61 26.67 -11.26
C LEU A 761 11.67 26.72 -12.80
N VAL A 762 12.26 25.71 -13.42
CA VAL A 762 12.45 25.65 -14.89
C VAL A 762 11.32 24.91 -15.59
N ARG A 763 10.78 23.85 -14.98
CA ARG A 763 9.69 23.06 -15.57
C ARG A 763 8.81 22.41 -14.50
N VAL A 764 7.52 22.33 -14.82
CA VAL A 764 6.57 21.42 -14.17
C VAL A 764 6.04 20.44 -15.21
N ASP A 765 5.91 19.17 -14.83
CA ASP A 765 5.42 18.09 -15.67
C ASP A 765 4.36 17.29 -14.90
N LEU A 766 3.08 17.61 -15.14
CA LEU A 766 1.96 17.01 -14.39
C LEU A 766 1.81 15.50 -14.61
N GLU A 767 2.23 15.00 -15.78
CA GLU A 767 2.02 13.61 -16.21
C GLU A 767 3.05 12.63 -15.61
N SER A 768 4.30 13.07 -15.50
CA SER A 768 5.32 12.37 -14.72
C SER A 768 5.34 12.77 -13.24
N ARG A 769 4.56 13.79 -12.86
CA ARG A 769 4.49 14.41 -11.52
C ARG A 769 5.86 14.87 -11.04
N LYS A 770 6.54 15.63 -11.90
CA LYS A 770 7.89 16.16 -11.69
C LYS A 770 7.93 17.67 -11.73
N ILE A 771 8.91 18.20 -11.01
CA ILE A 771 9.24 19.62 -10.91
C ILE A 771 10.75 19.67 -11.06
N ASP A 772 11.23 20.32 -12.12
CA ASP A 772 12.65 20.42 -12.43
C ASP A 772 13.16 21.83 -12.07
N PHE A 773 14.18 21.86 -11.22
CA PHE A 773 14.82 23.06 -10.70
C PHE A 773 16.21 23.27 -11.34
N ARG A 774 16.61 24.53 -11.52
CA ARG A 774 18.01 24.91 -11.78
C ARG A 774 18.60 25.53 -10.52
N LEU A 775 19.85 25.20 -10.21
CA LEU A 775 20.58 25.86 -9.13
C LEU A 775 20.96 27.29 -9.53
N LEU A 776 20.60 28.27 -8.71
CA LEU A 776 21.00 29.67 -8.89
C LEU A 776 22.24 30.01 -8.05
N ALA A 777 22.15 29.72 -6.74
CA ALA A 777 23.22 29.89 -5.77
C ALA A 777 22.93 29.02 -4.54
N GLY A 778 23.92 28.26 -4.08
CA GLY A 778 23.81 27.42 -2.89
C GLY A 778 25.17 27.29 -2.20
N VAL A 779 25.18 26.85 -0.95
CA VAL A 779 26.44 26.76 -0.17
C VAL A 779 27.21 25.50 -0.56
N ALA A 780 27.80 25.53 -1.75
CA ALA A 780 28.85 24.59 -2.14
C ALA A 780 30.07 24.83 -1.23
N ARG A 781 30.12 24.12 -0.09
CA ARG A 781 31.22 24.23 0.87
C ARG A 781 32.51 23.71 0.23
N VAL A 782 33.29 24.61 -0.36
CA VAL A 782 34.72 24.34 -0.60
C VAL A 782 35.32 23.99 0.75
N THR A 783 35.67 22.72 0.95
CA THR A 783 36.26 22.29 2.21
C THR A 783 37.68 22.84 2.28
N GLU A 784 37.89 23.83 3.15
CA GLU A 784 39.24 24.17 3.58
C GLU A 784 39.89 22.89 4.12
N ARG A 785 40.93 22.43 3.44
CA ARG A 785 41.70 21.26 3.88
C ARG A 785 42.21 21.54 5.28
N ALA A 786 41.71 20.77 6.26
CA ALA A 786 41.95 20.98 7.68
C ALA A 786 43.40 21.40 7.97
N GLY A 787 43.57 22.65 8.37
CA GLY A 787 44.88 23.25 8.49
C GLY A 787 45.75 22.50 9.49
N LYS A 788 46.98 22.13 9.08
CA LYS A 788 48.03 21.71 10.02
C LYS A 788 48.15 22.78 11.11
N THR A 789 47.86 22.40 12.35
CA THR A 789 47.79 23.36 13.46
C THR A 789 49.15 24.00 13.71
N GLU A 790 49.12 25.26 14.14
CA GLU A 790 50.29 26.15 14.19
C GLU A 790 51.45 25.63 15.09
N ARG A 791 51.17 24.65 15.94
CA ARG A 791 52.17 23.93 16.74
C ARG A 791 53.22 23.17 15.92
N GLU A 792 52.98 22.83 14.65
CA GLU A 792 54.00 22.22 13.77
C GLU A 792 54.98 23.23 13.15
N ARG A 793 54.76 24.55 13.25
CA ARG A 793 55.58 25.55 12.53
C ARG A 793 56.90 25.92 13.19
N VAL A 794 57.17 25.51 14.44
CA VAL A 794 58.34 25.97 15.21
C VAL A 794 59.25 24.81 15.67
N GLN A 795 60.00 24.25 14.72
CA GLN A 795 61.45 23.99 14.85
C GLN A 795 62.02 23.31 13.59
N LYS A 796 62.98 23.94 12.92
CA LYS A 796 63.80 23.28 11.89
C LYS A 796 65.13 24.00 11.61
N PRO A 797 66.27 23.46 12.09
CA PRO A 797 67.58 23.81 11.57
C PRO A 797 67.81 23.17 10.17
N LYS A 798 68.68 23.77 9.36
CA LYS A 798 69.33 23.11 8.20
C LYS A 798 70.47 22.20 8.73
N ARG A 799 71.00 21.18 8.03
CA ARG A 799 71.59 21.20 6.67
C ARG A 799 71.81 19.80 6.08
N GLU A 800 71.85 19.77 4.74
CA GLU A 800 72.72 19.00 3.82
C GLU A 800 72.90 17.44 3.92
N SER A 801 73.16 16.85 2.74
CA SER A 801 73.32 15.42 2.38
C SER A 801 74.78 15.13 1.94
N PRO A 802 75.28 13.89 1.63
CA PRO A 802 74.56 12.70 1.11
C PRO A 802 75.12 11.24 1.35
N ARG A 803 74.38 10.23 0.83
CA ARG A 803 74.79 8.92 0.23
C ARG A 803 75.54 7.80 1.01
N GLU A 804 74.81 6.67 1.17
CA GLU A 804 75.13 5.24 0.90
C GLU A 804 76.55 4.62 0.99
N ASN A 805 76.65 3.43 1.63
CA ASN A 805 77.49 2.31 1.13
C ASN A 805 77.13 0.89 1.69
N LYS A 806 76.71 -0.03 0.79
CA LYS A 806 76.90 -1.51 0.70
C LYS A 806 76.90 -2.49 1.92
N ARG A 807 76.04 -3.53 1.77
CA ARG A 807 76.26 -5.01 2.04
C ARG A 807 76.36 -5.49 3.51
N PRO A 808 76.33 -6.83 3.83
CA PRO A 808 76.27 -8.06 3.00
C PRO A 808 75.03 -8.98 3.29
N ALA A 809 75.17 -10.33 3.23
CA ALA A 809 74.08 -11.33 3.22
C ALA A 809 74.49 -12.69 3.88
N ALA A 810 73.61 -13.72 3.78
CA ALA A 810 73.68 -15.11 4.33
C ALA A 810 73.23 -15.27 5.81
N SER A 811 72.75 -16.43 6.32
CA SER A 811 72.73 -17.82 5.79
C SER A 811 71.56 -18.66 6.38
N PHE A 812 71.37 -19.91 5.88
CA PHE A 812 70.63 -21.09 6.41
C PHE A 812 70.24 -21.10 7.92
N GLY A 813 69.17 -21.71 8.42
CA GLY A 813 68.22 -22.75 7.94
C GLY A 813 67.60 -23.50 9.17
N GLU A 814 66.79 -24.58 9.15
CA GLU A 814 66.03 -25.36 8.15
C GLU A 814 64.75 -25.98 8.83
N ASP A 815 64.37 -27.24 8.57
CA ASP A 815 63.35 -28.14 9.21
C ASP A 815 61.83 -27.78 9.30
N GLU A 816 61.02 -28.61 8.63
CA GLU A 816 59.57 -28.92 8.84
C GLU A 816 59.47 -30.38 9.42
N PRO A 817 58.30 -31.07 9.62
CA PRO A 817 56.86 -30.74 9.48
C PRO A 817 56.08 -30.91 10.84
N VAL A 818 54.74 -30.99 11.02
CA VAL A 818 53.70 -31.88 10.45
C VAL A 818 52.25 -31.38 10.70
N SER A 819 51.43 -31.47 9.63
CA SER A 819 49.97 -31.72 9.51
C SER A 819 48.93 -31.15 10.51
N TRP A 820 47.86 -30.57 9.93
CA TRP A 820 46.51 -30.55 10.51
C TRP A 820 45.50 -31.29 9.60
N ARG A 821 45.61 -32.63 9.46
CA ARG A 821 44.51 -33.49 8.99
C ARG A 821 44.81 -34.96 9.24
N ASP A 822 43.96 -35.56 10.07
CA ASP A 822 43.25 -36.83 9.86
C ASP A 822 42.30 -37.00 11.07
N LEU A 823 41.15 -37.70 11.00
CA LEU A 823 40.98 -39.07 10.49
C LEU A 823 39.66 -39.34 9.74
N ALA A 824 39.76 -40.33 8.85
CA ALA A 824 38.73 -41.27 8.35
C ALA A 824 37.75 -40.80 7.24
N GLY A 825 37.61 -41.64 6.19
CA GLY A 825 36.60 -41.48 5.13
C GLY A 825 36.87 -42.19 3.78
N VAL A 826 38.12 -42.56 3.51
CA VAL A 826 38.69 -43.43 2.43
C VAL A 826 37.72 -44.38 1.70
N PRO A 827 37.82 -44.60 0.36
CA PRO A 827 38.37 -43.81 -0.78
C PRO A 827 37.23 -43.61 -1.85
N ALA A 828 37.25 -43.82 -3.20
CA ALA A 828 38.10 -43.82 -4.43
C ALA A 828 37.11 -43.61 -5.63
N VAL A 829 37.36 -43.52 -6.96
CA VAL A 829 38.45 -43.51 -7.97
C VAL A 829 37.96 -42.52 -9.07
N GLY A 830 38.73 -41.81 -9.91
CA GLY A 830 40.18 -41.61 -10.07
C GLY A 830 40.60 -41.49 -11.56
N ALA A 831 41.56 -40.59 -11.86
CA ALA A 831 42.28 -40.39 -13.14
C ALA A 831 41.54 -39.74 -14.35
N PRO A 832 42.25 -39.08 -15.31
CA PRO A 832 43.30 -38.08 -15.04
C PRO A 832 43.36 -36.83 -15.99
N ARG A 833 43.59 -35.65 -15.37
CA ARG A 833 44.51 -34.52 -15.74
C ARG A 833 44.55 -33.83 -17.15
N GLU A 834 45.10 -32.58 -17.08
CA GLU A 834 45.81 -31.77 -18.10
C GLU A 834 44.99 -30.91 -19.12
N THR A 835 45.37 -29.67 -19.49
CA THR A 835 46.27 -28.64 -18.89
C THR A 835 45.95 -27.20 -19.40
N VAL A 836 46.32 -26.18 -18.59
CA VAL A 836 46.90 -24.82 -18.90
C VAL A 836 46.62 -24.17 -20.29
N LYS A 837 46.07 -22.95 -20.50
CA LYS A 837 46.14 -21.58 -19.89
C LYS A 837 47.28 -20.67 -20.43
N ALA A 838 47.02 -19.34 -20.51
CA ALA A 838 47.88 -18.23 -20.98
C ALA A 838 47.92 -18.01 -22.52
N ALA A 839 48.17 -16.82 -23.11
CA ALA A 839 48.35 -15.43 -22.63
C ALA A 839 47.68 -14.46 -23.66
N LEU A 840 46.98 -13.39 -23.29
CA LEU A 840 47.47 -12.04 -22.92
C LEU A 840 48.37 -11.30 -23.95
N LEU A 841 47.77 -10.28 -24.60
CA LEU A 841 48.31 -9.02 -25.15
C LEU A 841 49.79 -8.93 -25.60
N GLY A 842 49.99 -8.60 -26.89
CA GLY A 842 51.19 -7.91 -27.42
C GLY A 842 51.74 -8.51 -28.72
N GLY A 843 52.15 -7.66 -29.69
CA GLY A 843 52.79 -8.14 -30.93
C GLY A 843 52.71 -7.20 -32.13
N THR A 844 53.70 -6.32 -32.30
CA THR A 844 53.81 -5.36 -33.41
C THR A 844 54.36 -5.94 -34.71
N GLY A 845 53.84 -5.49 -35.87
CA GLY A 845 54.68 -5.04 -37.00
C GLY A 845 54.64 -5.80 -38.34
N ALA A 846 54.40 -5.03 -39.44
CA ALA A 846 54.85 -5.23 -40.84
C ALA A 846 54.51 -6.55 -41.58
N ARG A 847 54.23 -6.61 -42.90
CA ARG A 847 54.14 -5.68 -44.07
C ARG A 847 53.17 -6.38 -45.06
N SER A 848 52.40 -5.72 -45.93
CA SER A 848 52.87 -5.23 -47.25
C SER A 848 51.69 -4.79 -48.14
N LYS A 849 51.83 -3.65 -48.84
CA LYS A 849 51.28 -3.26 -50.18
C LYS A 849 49.90 -3.86 -50.62
N ARG A 850 48.91 -3.05 -51.03
CA ARG A 850 49.02 -1.97 -52.04
C ARG A 850 48.03 -0.81 -51.79
N VAL A 851 48.46 0.39 -52.19
CA VAL A 851 47.59 1.48 -52.69
C VAL A 851 47.97 1.66 -54.18
N PRO A 852 47.14 2.32 -55.03
CA PRO A 852 47.29 3.78 -55.14
C PRO A 852 45.96 4.54 -55.38
N THR A 853 45.85 5.76 -54.79
CA THR A 853 45.49 7.08 -55.42
C THR A 853 44.19 7.25 -56.24
N ARG A 854 43.56 8.42 -56.44
CA ARG A 854 43.52 9.85 -55.96
C ARG A 854 42.28 10.47 -56.73
N ASP A 855 41.55 11.53 -56.36
CA ASP A 855 41.65 12.49 -55.25
C ASP A 855 40.39 13.35 -55.00
N GLU A 856 40.34 13.96 -53.80
CA GLU A 856 40.03 15.36 -53.40
C GLU A 856 38.81 16.20 -53.91
N GLU A 857 38.59 17.29 -53.16
CA GLU A 857 37.80 18.52 -53.37
C GLU A 857 36.26 18.51 -53.59
N ALA A 858 35.57 18.81 -52.49
CA ALA A 858 34.70 19.99 -52.30
C ALA A 858 33.83 20.56 -53.46
N ALA A 859 32.51 20.66 -53.22
CA ALA A 859 31.75 21.91 -53.43
C ALA A 859 30.32 21.86 -52.83
N ALA A 860 29.89 23.00 -52.30
CA ALA A 860 28.51 23.48 -52.32
C ALA A 860 28.53 24.89 -52.97
N PRO A 861 27.42 25.52 -53.39
CA PRO A 861 26.00 25.11 -53.29
C PRO A 861 25.26 25.21 -54.65
N SER A 862 23.93 25.05 -54.67
CA SER A 862 23.02 25.96 -55.42
C SER A 862 21.52 25.66 -55.23
N ARG A 863 20.69 26.69 -55.45
CA ARG A 863 19.25 26.60 -55.70
C ARG A 863 18.99 26.54 -57.23
N PRO A 864 17.74 26.25 -57.64
CA PRO A 864 17.07 27.19 -58.55
C PRO A 864 15.82 27.84 -57.92
N ALA A 865 15.30 28.89 -58.55
CA ALA A 865 14.17 29.67 -58.04
C ALA A 865 13.25 30.17 -59.18
N GLY A 866 12.00 30.49 -58.83
CA GLY A 866 11.00 31.11 -59.72
C GLY A 866 9.65 30.37 -59.66
N LYS A 867 8.50 31.04 -59.71
CA LYS A 867 8.21 32.50 -59.81
C LYS A 867 7.04 32.86 -58.91
N ALA A 868 6.97 34.12 -58.47
CA ALA A 868 5.86 34.66 -57.69
C ALA A 868 4.71 35.18 -58.57
N ARG A 869 3.52 35.34 -57.99
CA ARG A 869 2.55 36.35 -58.43
C ARG A 869 1.74 36.88 -57.24
N VAL A 870 1.57 38.19 -57.19
CA VAL A 870 0.80 38.92 -56.16
C VAL A 870 -0.54 39.34 -56.75
N VAL A 871 -1.61 39.26 -55.95
CA VAL A 871 -2.83 40.08 -56.07
C VAL A 871 -3.24 40.49 -54.64
N ALA A 872 -3.81 41.69 -54.50
CA ALA A 872 -3.99 42.38 -53.22
C ALA A 872 -5.37 42.14 -52.55
N ALA A 873 -5.50 42.69 -51.34
CA ALA A 873 -6.66 42.61 -50.45
C ALA A 873 -7.95 43.26 -51.01
N LYS A 874 -9.07 42.97 -50.34
CA LYS A 874 -10.18 43.93 -50.23
C LYS A 874 -10.93 43.78 -48.90
N GLU A 875 -11.23 44.91 -48.28
CA GLU A 875 -12.00 45.01 -47.04
C GLU A 875 -13.52 44.97 -47.30
N LYS A 876 -14.27 44.57 -46.26
CA LYS A 876 -15.53 45.16 -45.75
C LYS A 876 -15.87 44.38 -44.48
N SER A 877 -15.85 44.95 -43.26
CA SER A 877 -16.67 46.04 -42.74
C SER A 877 -18.18 45.78 -42.88
N ASP A 878 -18.83 45.41 -41.78
CA ASP A 878 -19.95 46.23 -41.29
C ASP A 878 -20.09 46.13 -39.76
N THR A 879 -20.99 46.95 -39.22
CA THR A 879 -21.18 47.26 -37.79
C THR A 879 -22.41 46.58 -37.21
N GLY A 880 -22.53 46.54 -35.87
CA GLY A 880 -23.74 46.02 -35.22
C GLY A 880 -23.64 45.88 -33.70
N ALA A 881 -23.92 46.95 -32.95
CA ALA A 881 -23.88 46.95 -31.49
C ALA A 881 -25.23 47.34 -30.85
N ALA A 882 -25.83 46.41 -30.09
CA ALA A 882 -26.85 46.64 -29.06
C ALA A 882 -26.82 45.42 -28.11
N ARG A 883 -26.62 45.51 -26.79
CA ARG A 883 -27.44 46.17 -25.75
C ARG A 883 -28.91 45.75 -25.76
N GLY A 884 -29.26 44.83 -24.87
CA GLY A 884 -30.63 44.46 -24.52
C GLY A 884 -30.68 43.87 -23.10
N THR A 885 -31.30 44.58 -22.17
CA THR A 885 -31.24 44.30 -20.71
C THR A 885 -32.52 43.68 -20.15
N ILE A 886 -32.36 42.82 -19.14
CA ILE A 886 -33.23 42.64 -17.96
C ILE A 886 -34.71 42.27 -18.22
N SER A 887 -35.15 41.13 -17.67
CA SER A 887 -36.28 41.11 -16.71
C SER A 887 -36.37 39.81 -15.91
N VAL A 888 -36.96 39.90 -14.71
CA VAL A 888 -37.17 38.81 -13.75
C VAL A 888 -38.67 38.54 -13.62
N ALA A 889 -39.10 37.28 -13.55
CA ALA A 889 -40.47 36.93 -13.17
C ALA A 889 -40.54 35.63 -12.33
N LYS A 890 -41.33 35.67 -11.24
CA LYS A 890 -41.62 34.52 -10.35
C LYS A 890 -43.01 33.93 -10.65
N LYS A 891 -43.17 32.61 -10.50
CA LYS A 891 -44.34 31.91 -9.89
C LYS A 891 -43.95 30.42 -9.72
N LYS A 892 -43.96 29.84 -8.51
CA LYS A 892 -45.10 29.42 -7.67
C LYS A 892 -46.03 28.38 -8.35
N GLY A 893 -45.86 27.10 -7.99
CA GLY A 893 -46.81 26.47 -7.07
C GLY A 893 -47.65 25.25 -7.51
N SER A 894 -47.12 24.04 -7.23
CA SER A 894 -47.86 22.93 -6.59
C SER A 894 -48.94 22.18 -7.46
N PRO A 895 -49.62 21.11 -6.97
CA PRO A 895 -49.16 19.75 -7.31
C PRO A 895 -50.28 18.74 -7.69
N ARG A 896 -49.89 17.52 -8.11
CA ARG A 896 -50.46 16.20 -7.71
C ARG A 896 -49.80 15.07 -8.51
N GLY A 897 -49.73 13.87 -7.93
CA GLY A 897 -49.06 12.68 -8.46
C GLY A 897 -48.51 11.85 -7.30
#